data_AF-A0AAV2NJ86-F1
#
_entry.id   AF-A0AAV2NJ86-F1
#
_cell.length_a   1.000
_cell.length_b   1.000
_cell.length_c   1.000
_cell.angle_alpha   90.00
_cell.angle_beta   90.00
_cell.angle_gamma   90.00
#
_symmetry.space_group_name_H-M   'P 1'
#
loop_
_entity.id
_entity.type
_entity.pdbx_description
1 polymer ?
#
loop_
_entity_poly.entity_id
_entity_poly.type
_entity_poly.pdbx_seq_one_letter_code
_entity_poly.pdbx_strand_id
1 'polypeptide(L)'
;MQSQGRISSNFFLLCIFLSSSIWIVIGNPIRYRTRREAEIASTNWTALADEWIAAKARAAEKMDVALLPFNERFRELPPTVETFVVNGTSSEQMARLNYSRMLWDMETVQPSGHLSGFVDKALKLLDLRQVMMEVETSVMSKVSCTACKVGAGLLQHYIKVGKSDEEIMASIYQFCVSLNIQSARVCHGVTLLFGGEVIYVLKQVNMGPPQICSFVIGDACDDAFNPLHEWEVAFPPVKKPPIKPPIPPQEGAPTFKVLHISDTHYDPYYQEGANAECNEPLCCRLTNGAPLTASAAAGRWGDYRKCDTPKRTIDHMLKHIADTHSDIDYILWTGDLPPHDVWNQTREENLKVLRNTVAQMVEMFPGIPIFPALGNHESAPVNSFPPPFVPEENSISWLYDDLDKQWRRWLPAGVSHTVRRGAFYSVLVRPGFRILSVNMNYCNNKNWWLLINSTDPVSELQWLVYELQGAEINGEKVHIIGHIPPGHSDCLKVWSRNYYHIINRYESTITAQFFGHTHYDEFQIFYDTLDLGRALSIAYVGPSVSPYYDLNPGYRIYYVDGDHPKTTRMVIDHESWVMNLKEANLYDYPIWHKLYSARQAYQMASLLPKDWDSLIDKMTNEPALFDLYYKHYYKNSPVRPACNDECRKRLLCDLRSGRSHDRKALCQSLEARIDVETRTGWRAWIYKGLALSGFFAKHVAS
;
A
#
# COMPACT_ATOMS: atom_id res chain seq x y z
N MET A 1 72.59 -31.59 2.94
CA MET A 1 73.16 -30.22 2.92
C MET A 1 71.97 -29.27 3.06
N GLN A 2 71.47 -29.07 4.30
CA GLN A 2 71.64 -27.90 5.20
C GLN A 2 71.11 -26.58 4.60
N SER A 3 70.21 -25.79 5.24
CA SER A 3 70.27 -25.30 6.63
C SER A 3 68.91 -24.95 7.31
N GLN A 4 68.90 -25.09 8.66
CA GLN A 4 68.29 -24.34 9.81
C GLN A 4 66.91 -23.61 9.69
N GLY A 5 66.04 -23.51 10.72
CA GLY A 5 66.21 -23.65 12.18
C GLY A 5 64.92 -23.61 13.05
N ARG A 6 65.10 -23.69 14.38
CA ARG A 6 64.12 -23.79 15.51
C ARG A 6 63.58 -22.41 15.96
N ILE A 7 62.38 -22.38 16.60
CA ILE A 7 61.98 -21.64 17.84
C ILE A 7 60.42 -21.69 17.99
N SER A 8 59.87 -22.10 19.15
CA SER A 8 58.58 -21.61 19.76
C SER A 8 57.89 -22.51 20.81
N SER A 9 58.52 -23.58 21.35
CA SER A 9 57.84 -24.55 22.25
C SER A 9 57.57 -24.12 23.71
N ASN A 10 57.98 -22.92 24.17
CA ASN A 10 57.93 -22.55 25.60
C ASN A 10 56.89 -21.47 25.98
N PHE A 11 56.05 -20.99 25.07
CA PHE A 11 55.00 -20.00 25.37
C PHE A 11 53.64 -20.64 25.75
N PHE A 12 53.48 -21.93 25.48
CA PHE A 12 52.20 -22.63 25.58
C PHE A 12 51.79 -23.00 27.02
N LEU A 13 52.75 -23.04 27.96
CA LEU A 13 52.52 -23.50 29.33
C LEU A 13 52.08 -22.38 30.31
N LEU A 14 52.19 -21.10 29.95
CA LEU A 14 51.88 -19.99 30.86
C LEU A 14 50.45 -19.43 30.71
N CYS A 15 49.82 -19.54 29.53
CA CYS A 15 48.47 -19.01 29.31
C CYS A 15 47.34 -19.95 29.75
N ILE A 16 47.61 -21.25 29.89
CA ILE A 16 46.61 -22.27 30.27
C ILE A 16 46.19 -22.16 31.75
N PHE A 17 47.03 -21.54 32.59
CA PHE A 17 46.78 -21.40 34.03
C PHE A 17 46.00 -20.13 34.43
N LEU A 18 45.84 -19.14 33.55
CA LEU A 18 45.24 -17.84 33.90
C LEU A 18 43.79 -17.64 33.42
N SER A 19 43.26 -18.49 32.54
CA SER A 19 41.87 -18.36 32.06
C SER A 19 40.88 -19.31 32.75
N SER A 20 41.36 -20.26 33.55
CA SER A 20 40.56 -21.32 34.18
C SER A 20 39.77 -20.87 35.43
N SER A 21 39.90 -19.62 35.89
CA SER A 21 39.33 -19.16 37.16
C SER A 21 38.20 -18.11 37.06
N ILE A 22 37.77 -17.67 35.86
CA ILE A 22 36.75 -16.61 35.74
C ILE A 22 35.43 -17.07 35.06
N TRP A 23 35.38 -18.27 34.47
CA TRP A 23 34.21 -18.70 33.66
C TRP A 23 33.27 -19.72 34.33
N ILE A 24 33.38 -19.94 35.64
CA ILE A 24 32.61 -20.98 36.34
C ILE A 24 31.27 -20.48 36.92
N VAL A 25 30.91 -19.19 36.88
CA VAL A 25 29.73 -18.74 37.66
C VAL A 25 28.54 -18.16 36.88
N ILE A 26 28.62 -17.57 35.67
CA ILE A 26 27.40 -17.06 34.98
C ILE A 26 27.54 -17.19 33.44
N GLY A 27 26.59 -17.90 32.80
CA GLY A 27 26.74 -18.61 31.52
C GLY A 27 26.79 -17.80 30.21
N ASN A 28 27.23 -18.49 29.14
CA ASN A 28 27.60 -17.91 27.84
C ASN A 28 26.44 -17.96 26.80
N PRO A 29 25.96 -16.81 26.27
CA PRO A 29 24.83 -16.71 25.33
C PRO A 29 25.07 -17.32 23.95
N ILE A 30 26.28 -17.77 23.64
CA ILE A 30 26.64 -18.44 22.39
C ILE A 30 26.11 -19.90 22.33
N ARG A 31 25.93 -20.54 23.50
CA ARG A 31 25.51 -21.95 23.59
C ARG A 31 24.02 -22.17 23.28
N TYR A 32 23.18 -21.14 23.43
CA TYR A 32 21.76 -21.20 23.09
C TYR A 32 21.51 -21.09 21.57
N ARG A 33 22.34 -20.31 20.87
CA ARG A 33 22.28 -20.14 19.43
C ARG A 33 22.71 -21.42 18.68
N THR A 34 23.78 -22.06 19.13
CA THR A 34 24.26 -23.34 18.55
C THR A 34 23.29 -24.50 18.76
N ARG A 35 22.55 -24.53 19.87
CA ARG A 35 21.51 -25.54 20.11
C ARG A 35 20.30 -25.37 19.17
N ARG A 36 19.90 -24.12 18.91
CA ARG A 36 18.81 -23.77 17.98
C ARG A 36 19.22 -23.99 16.52
N GLU A 37 20.48 -23.70 16.17
CA GLU A 37 21.05 -24.01 14.84
C GLU A 37 21.19 -25.53 14.62
N ALA A 38 21.49 -26.31 15.67
CA ALA A 38 21.50 -27.78 15.61
C ALA A 38 20.09 -28.41 15.52
N GLU A 39 19.07 -27.81 16.14
CA GLU A 39 17.65 -28.21 15.96
C GLU A 39 17.14 -27.90 14.56
N ILE A 40 17.48 -26.72 14.01
CA ILE A 40 17.15 -26.34 12.63
C ILE A 40 17.85 -27.27 11.60
N ALA A 41 19.10 -27.66 11.86
CA ALA A 41 19.86 -28.56 10.99
C ALA A 41 19.44 -30.03 11.10
N SER A 42 18.84 -30.45 12.22
CA SER A 42 18.32 -31.82 12.42
C SER A 42 16.84 -31.97 12.07
N THR A 43 16.15 -30.87 11.76
CA THR A 43 14.77 -30.90 11.26
C THR A 43 14.81 -31.36 9.80
N ASN A 44 14.22 -32.52 9.53
CA ASN A 44 14.12 -33.05 8.17
C ASN A 44 13.02 -32.29 7.41
N TRP A 45 13.38 -31.11 6.89
CA TRP A 45 12.49 -30.21 6.15
C TRP A 45 11.84 -30.87 4.94
N THR A 46 12.53 -31.84 4.31
CA THR A 46 11.97 -32.68 3.26
C THR A 46 10.85 -33.58 3.77
N ALA A 47 10.96 -34.20 4.96
CA ALA A 47 9.88 -35.03 5.52
C ALA A 47 8.64 -34.22 5.94
N LEU A 48 8.82 -33.00 6.47
CA LEU A 48 7.71 -32.08 6.78
C LEU A 48 7.06 -31.51 5.51
N ALA A 49 7.86 -31.20 4.50
CA ALA A 49 7.35 -30.80 3.18
C ALA A 49 6.66 -31.98 2.47
N ASP A 50 7.16 -33.20 2.59
CA ASP A 50 6.56 -34.41 2.03
C ASP A 50 5.30 -34.82 2.79
N GLU A 51 5.25 -34.68 4.13
CA GLU A 51 4.02 -34.84 4.91
C GLU A 51 2.98 -33.79 4.55
N TRP A 52 3.39 -32.55 4.30
CA TRP A 52 2.51 -31.47 3.87
C TRP A 52 2.07 -31.63 2.41
N ILE A 53 2.93 -32.07 1.49
CA ILE A 53 2.61 -32.40 0.10
C ILE A 53 1.73 -33.64 0.04
N ALA A 54 1.98 -34.66 0.87
CA ALA A 54 1.12 -35.84 0.98
C ALA A 54 -0.20 -35.51 1.69
N ALA A 55 -0.22 -34.57 2.65
CA ALA A 55 -1.47 -34.06 3.24
C ALA A 55 -2.25 -33.22 2.23
N LYS A 56 -1.56 -32.42 1.40
CA LYS A 56 -2.13 -31.66 0.28
C LYS A 56 -2.59 -32.55 -0.87
N ALA A 57 -1.89 -33.66 -1.17
CA ALA A 57 -2.27 -34.65 -2.16
C ALA A 57 -3.44 -35.52 -1.67
N ARG A 58 -3.46 -35.91 -0.39
CA ARG A 58 -4.61 -36.58 0.26
C ARG A 58 -5.81 -35.64 0.43
N ALA A 59 -5.55 -34.34 0.59
CA ALA A 59 -6.58 -33.30 0.55
C ALA A 59 -7.03 -33.02 -0.89
N ALA A 60 -6.16 -33.12 -1.90
CA ALA A 60 -6.48 -32.97 -3.31
C ALA A 60 -7.20 -34.19 -3.92
N GLU A 61 -6.94 -35.41 -3.42
CA GLU A 61 -7.74 -36.61 -3.74
C GLU A 61 -9.12 -36.57 -3.06
N LYS A 62 -9.29 -35.76 -2.00
CA LYS A 62 -10.58 -35.53 -1.32
C LYS A 62 -11.28 -34.22 -1.71
N MET A 63 -10.54 -33.28 -2.28
CA MET A 63 -11.07 -32.06 -2.88
C MET A 63 -11.31 -32.39 -4.33
N ASP A 64 -12.53 -32.84 -4.61
CA ASP A 64 -13.13 -32.69 -5.93
C ASP A 64 -13.11 -31.18 -6.23
N VAL A 65 -11.99 -30.71 -6.81
CA VAL A 65 -11.86 -29.33 -7.27
C VAL A 65 -12.86 -29.23 -8.39
N ALA A 66 -13.99 -28.58 -8.09
CA ALA A 66 -14.94 -28.18 -9.11
C ALA A 66 -14.20 -27.27 -10.10
N LEU A 67 -13.64 -27.87 -11.15
CA LEU A 67 -13.43 -27.18 -12.41
C LEU A 67 -14.80 -26.58 -12.76
N LEU A 68 -14.85 -25.27 -12.97
CA LEU A 68 -16.06 -24.62 -13.45
C LEU A 68 -16.55 -25.44 -14.65
N PRO A 69 -17.77 -26.00 -14.60
CA PRO A 69 -18.25 -26.85 -15.67
C PRO A 69 -18.32 -26.00 -16.93
N PHE A 70 -17.75 -26.50 -18.01
CA PHE A 70 -18.02 -25.95 -19.33
C PHE A 70 -19.45 -26.36 -19.73
N ASN A 71 -20.44 -25.49 -19.47
CA ASN A 71 -21.75 -25.57 -20.15
C ASN A 71 -22.63 -24.32 -20.00
N GLU A 72 -23.50 -24.09 -20.98
CA GLU A 72 -24.14 -22.81 -21.32
C GLU A 72 -25.31 -22.29 -20.42
N ARG A 73 -25.75 -22.92 -19.31
CA ARG A 73 -26.93 -22.42 -18.52
C ARG A 73 -26.90 -22.72 -16.99
N PHE A 74 -27.53 -21.81 -16.22
CA PHE A 74 -27.59 -21.51 -14.76
C PHE A 74 -27.93 -22.59 -13.67
N ARG A 75 -27.45 -22.28 -12.41
CA ARG A 75 -27.96 -22.43 -10.99
C ARG A 75 -28.37 -23.84 -10.45
N GLU A 76 -28.16 -24.29 -9.19
CA GLU A 76 -28.33 -23.75 -7.81
C GLU A 76 -27.45 -24.47 -6.73
N LEU A 77 -27.39 -23.96 -5.48
CA LEU A 77 -26.67 -24.50 -4.28
C LEU A 77 -27.62 -24.82 -3.09
N PRO A 78 -27.27 -25.73 -2.15
CA PRO A 78 -27.92 -25.86 -0.82
C PRO A 78 -26.88 -25.89 0.37
N PRO A 79 -27.24 -26.12 1.68
CA PRO A 79 -27.24 -25.10 2.75
C PRO A 79 -26.28 -25.37 3.95
N THR A 80 -26.24 -24.39 4.87
CA THR A 80 -25.36 -24.15 6.05
C THR A 80 -25.67 -24.97 7.33
N VAL A 81 -24.68 -25.13 8.22
CA VAL A 81 -24.83 -25.68 9.60
C VAL A 81 -24.01 -24.86 10.63
N GLU A 82 -24.55 -24.75 11.86
CA GLU A 82 -24.24 -23.79 12.95
C GLU A 82 -23.23 -24.24 14.05
N THR A 83 -22.50 -23.24 14.56
CA THR A 83 -21.96 -22.88 15.92
C THR A 83 -21.41 -23.89 16.95
N PHE A 84 -20.34 -23.54 17.71
CA PHE A 84 -20.31 -23.28 19.19
C PHE A 84 -18.89 -22.95 19.76
N VAL A 85 -18.81 -22.33 20.97
CA VAL A 85 -17.76 -21.46 21.59
C VAL A 85 -17.23 -22.01 22.96
N VAL A 86 -16.10 -21.50 23.55
CA VAL A 86 -15.88 -21.14 25.01
C VAL A 86 -14.43 -20.63 25.35
N ASN A 87 -14.35 -19.75 26.38
CA ASN A 87 -13.39 -18.70 26.82
C ASN A 87 -12.23 -19.03 27.82
N GLY A 88 -11.30 -18.05 27.97
CA GLY A 88 -10.75 -17.50 29.26
C GLY A 88 -9.31 -17.92 29.66
N THR A 89 -8.39 -17.14 30.27
CA THR A 89 -8.34 -15.78 30.88
C THR A 89 -6.86 -15.36 31.17
N SER A 90 -6.67 -14.04 31.36
CA SER A 90 -5.54 -13.13 31.74
C SER A 90 -4.45 -13.56 32.76
N SER A 91 -3.15 -13.23 32.58
CA SER A 91 -2.33 -12.03 32.97
C SER A 91 -2.11 -11.85 34.49
N GLU A 92 -0.92 -11.55 35.04
CA GLU A 92 -0.13 -10.33 34.85
C GLU A 92 1.17 -10.36 35.70
N GLN A 93 2.12 -9.47 35.37
CA GLN A 93 3.19 -8.86 36.18
C GLN A 93 4.62 -8.99 35.63
N MET A 94 4.92 -8.13 34.66
CA MET A 94 6.18 -7.38 34.63
C MET A 94 5.93 -5.99 35.20
N ALA A 95 6.87 -5.45 35.98
CA ALA A 95 7.51 -4.16 35.71
C ALA A 95 8.39 -3.73 36.90
N ARG A 96 9.54 -3.13 36.60
CA ARG A 96 9.78 -1.68 36.77
C ARG A 96 11.24 -1.32 36.54
N LEU A 97 11.50 -0.24 35.80
CA LEU A 97 12.16 0.99 36.30
C LEU A 97 12.15 2.11 35.23
N ASN A 98 12.28 3.36 35.67
CA ASN A 98 11.62 4.59 35.15
C ASN A 98 12.60 5.71 34.71
N TYR A 99 12.16 6.58 33.78
CA TYR A 99 12.84 7.76 33.20
C TYR A 99 12.16 9.08 33.64
N SER A 100 12.55 9.61 34.80
CA SER A 100 11.77 10.63 35.51
C SER A 100 12.07 12.10 35.15
N ARG A 101 13.16 12.41 34.42
CA ARG A 101 13.70 13.79 34.43
C ARG A 101 13.14 14.74 33.36
N MET A 102 12.43 14.21 32.36
CA MET A 102 11.81 15.01 31.30
C MET A 102 10.34 15.38 31.61
N LEU A 103 9.73 14.72 32.60
CA LEU A 103 8.31 14.83 32.89
C LEU A 103 7.96 16.06 33.76
N TRP A 104 8.95 16.61 34.47
CA TRP A 104 8.74 17.63 35.51
C TRP A 104 8.32 19.02 34.98
N ASP A 105 8.67 19.38 33.74
CA ASP A 105 8.36 20.72 33.21
C ASP A 105 6.93 20.85 32.62
N MET A 106 6.16 19.75 32.55
CA MET A 106 4.79 19.73 32.01
C MET A 106 3.70 19.78 33.11
N GLU A 107 4.08 19.71 34.38
CA GLU A 107 3.16 19.59 35.53
C GLU A 107 2.43 20.90 35.90
N THR A 108 2.77 22.02 35.26
CA THR A 108 2.18 23.33 35.57
C THR A 108 1.09 23.74 34.55
N VAL A 109 0.05 22.91 34.43
CA VAL A 109 -1.18 23.28 33.71
C VAL A 109 -2.16 23.93 34.69
N GLN A 110 -2.49 25.22 34.48
CA GLN A 110 -3.51 25.93 35.26
C GLN A 110 -4.94 25.48 34.89
N PRO A 111 -5.94 25.66 35.78
CA PRO A 111 -7.30 25.13 35.62
C PRO A 111 -8.14 25.77 34.50
N SER A 112 -7.57 26.66 33.69
CA SER A 112 -8.30 27.50 32.72
C SER A 112 -8.28 26.98 31.28
N GLY A 113 -7.88 25.72 31.03
CA GLY A 113 -8.06 25.08 29.72
C GLY A 113 -7.24 25.65 28.56
N HIS A 114 -6.31 26.58 28.82
CA HIS A 114 -5.38 27.09 27.82
C HIS A 114 -4.06 26.33 27.88
N LEU A 115 -3.58 25.83 26.72
CA LEU A 115 -2.18 25.43 26.55
C LEU A 115 -1.26 26.58 26.96
N SER A 116 -0.11 26.28 27.57
CA SER A 116 0.82 27.35 27.98
C SER A 116 1.22 28.17 26.74
N GLY A 117 1.31 29.50 26.89
CA GLY A 117 1.57 30.41 25.76
C GLY A 117 2.92 30.17 25.05
N PHE A 118 3.81 29.38 25.65
CA PHE A 118 5.05 28.91 25.04
C PHE A 118 4.81 27.71 24.11
N VAL A 119 4.03 26.72 24.54
CA VAL A 119 3.65 25.55 23.72
C VAL A 119 2.82 25.98 22.52
N ASP A 120 1.92 26.95 22.72
CA ASP A 120 1.09 27.53 21.66
C ASP A 120 1.92 28.25 20.58
N LYS A 121 3.02 28.90 20.97
CA LYS A 121 3.98 29.52 20.04
C LYS A 121 4.89 28.50 19.36
N ALA A 122 5.30 27.44 20.07
CA ALA A 122 6.15 26.39 19.53
C ALA A 122 5.42 25.52 18.50
N LEU A 123 4.12 25.26 18.71
CA LEU A 123 3.28 24.49 17.78
C LEU A 123 2.84 25.30 16.56
N LYS A 124 2.67 26.63 16.68
CA LYS A 124 2.44 27.53 15.53
C LYS A 124 3.61 27.60 14.55
N LEU A 125 4.81 27.14 14.95
CA LEU A 125 5.98 27.02 14.06
C LEU A 125 5.92 25.75 13.20
N LEU A 126 5.06 24.79 13.53
CA LEU A 126 4.75 23.66 12.66
C LEU A 126 3.66 24.15 11.69
N ASP A 127 3.93 24.15 10.39
CA ASP A 127 2.92 24.49 9.39
C ASP A 127 1.86 23.38 9.32
N LEU A 128 0.92 23.37 10.27
CA LEU A 128 -0.06 22.29 10.44
C LEU A 128 -1.01 22.15 9.25
N ARG A 129 -1.22 23.23 8.49
CA ARG A 129 -1.99 23.17 7.23
C ARG A 129 -1.23 22.38 6.18
N GLN A 130 0.07 22.65 6.04
CA GLN A 130 0.94 21.84 5.19
C GLN A 130 0.93 20.37 5.66
N VAL A 131 1.10 20.09 6.96
CA VAL A 131 1.09 18.72 7.49
C VAL A 131 -0.21 17.97 7.15
N MET A 132 -1.37 18.61 7.28
CA MET A 132 -2.64 17.96 6.91
C MET A 132 -2.72 17.61 5.43
N MET A 133 -2.30 18.52 4.55
CA MET A 133 -2.26 18.26 3.11
C MET A 133 -1.27 17.13 2.79
N GLU A 134 -0.11 17.11 3.44
CA GLU A 134 0.89 16.06 3.26
C GLU A 134 0.38 14.69 3.73
N VAL A 135 -0.33 14.63 4.86
CA VAL A 135 -0.96 13.40 5.38
C VAL A 135 -2.04 12.88 4.46
N GLU A 136 -2.88 13.77 3.94
CA GLU A 136 -3.96 13.44 3.02
C GLU A 136 -3.44 12.95 1.66
N THR A 137 -2.38 13.58 1.14
CA THR A 137 -1.79 13.25 -0.16
C THR A 137 -0.69 12.19 -0.08
N SER A 138 -0.33 11.76 1.13
CA SER A 138 0.81 10.87 1.40
C SER A 138 2.18 11.38 0.90
N VAL A 139 2.29 12.69 0.62
CA VAL A 139 3.53 13.37 0.21
C VAL A 139 4.17 14.06 1.41
N MET A 140 4.93 13.31 2.20
CA MET A 140 5.48 13.80 3.48
C MET A 140 6.74 14.65 3.32
N SER A 141 6.94 15.62 4.22
CA SER A 141 8.16 16.41 4.33
C SER A 141 8.78 16.36 5.74
N LYS A 142 9.92 17.06 5.91
CA LYS A 142 10.55 17.26 7.22
C LYS A 142 9.64 17.99 8.23
N VAL A 143 8.67 18.77 7.74
CA VAL A 143 7.69 19.47 8.60
C VAL A 143 6.76 18.44 9.24
N SER A 144 6.17 17.54 8.44
CA SER A 144 5.36 16.42 8.94
C SER A 144 6.15 15.51 9.88
N CYS A 145 7.42 15.24 9.58
CA CYS A 145 8.27 14.48 10.49
C CYS A 145 8.41 15.15 11.87
N THR A 146 8.62 16.47 11.89
CA THR A 146 8.78 17.23 13.12
C THR A 146 7.48 17.24 13.92
N ALA A 147 6.35 17.46 13.25
CA ALA A 147 5.03 17.43 13.88
C ALA A 147 4.72 16.04 14.48
N CYS A 148 5.02 14.96 13.76
CA CYS A 148 4.88 13.61 14.27
C CYS A 148 5.72 13.39 15.53
N LYS A 149 7.00 13.79 15.54
CA LYS A 149 7.89 13.56 16.70
C LYS A 149 7.38 14.29 17.95
N VAL A 150 6.87 15.50 17.78
CA VAL A 150 6.25 16.28 18.86
C VAL A 150 4.97 15.59 19.35
N GLY A 151 4.06 15.21 18.43
CA GLY A 151 2.80 14.55 18.76
C GLY A 151 2.99 13.20 19.47
N ALA A 152 3.83 12.33 18.90
CA ALA A 152 4.17 11.04 19.50
C ALA A 152 4.84 11.21 20.87
N GLY A 153 5.76 12.17 21.00
CA GLY A 153 6.41 12.48 22.28
C GLY A 153 5.42 12.95 23.35
N LEU A 154 4.45 13.80 22.97
CA LEU A 154 3.42 14.31 23.86
C LEU A 154 2.48 13.19 24.34
N LEU A 155 1.99 12.36 23.42
CA LEU A 155 1.11 11.23 23.76
C LEU A 155 1.83 10.22 24.67
N GLN A 156 3.07 9.88 24.34
CA GLN A 156 3.88 9.00 25.19
C GLN A 156 4.15 9.60 26.57
N HIS A 157 4.37 10.92 26.66
CA HIS A 157 4.49 11.59 27.94
C HIS A 157 3.21 11.44 28.76
N TYR A 158 2.03 11.72 28.18
CA TYR A 158 0.75 11.59 28.89
C TYR A 158 0.49 10.17 29.39
N ILE A 159 0.81 9.16 28.57
CA ILE A 159 0.73 7.75 28.98
C ILE A 159 1.68 7.47 30.15
N LYS A 160 2.92 7.99 30.12
CA LYS A 160 3.94 7.75 31.17
C LYS A 160 3.62 8.41 32.50
N VAL A 161 3.00 9.58 32.51
CA VAL A 161 2.56 10.26 33.74
C VAL A 161 1.26 9.70 34.31
N GLY A 162 0.65 8.71 33.63
CA GLY A 162 -0.54 8.01 34.13
C GLY A 162 -1.84 8.77 33.95
N LYS A 163 -1.94 9.67 32.95
CA LYS A 163 -3.23 10.26 32.56
C LYS A 163 -4.20 9.17 32.11
N SER A 164 -5.48 9.34 32.42
CA SER A 164 -6.53 8.43 31.95
C SER A 164 -6.73 8.56 30.44
N ASP A 165 -7.34 7.54 29.82
CA ASP A 165 -7.58 7.54 28.39
C ASP A 165 -8.54 8.69 28.03
N GLU A 166 -9.53 8.99 28.87
CA GLU A 166 -10.44 10.12 28.72
C GLU A 166 -9.70 11.47 28.76
N GLU A 167 -8.72 11.63 29.66
CA GLU A 167 -7.92 12.86 29.73
C GLU A 167 -7.03 13.05 28.50
N ILE A 168 -6.47 11.97 27.98
CA ILE A 168 -5.67 11.98 26.74
C ILE A 168 -6.56 12.33 25.56
N MET A 169 -7.73 11.70 25.44
CA MET A 169 -8.72 11.95 24.39
C MET A 169 -9.21 13.40 24.42
N ALA A 170 -9.54 13.92 25.61
CA ALA A 170 -9.91 15.32 25.78
C ALA A 170 -8.78 16.25 25.34
N SER A 171 -7.53 15.91 25.64
CA SER A 171 -6.36 16.70 25.22
C SER A 171 -6.17 16.69 23.69
N ILE A 172 -6.36 15.54 23.03
CA ILE A 172 -6.29 15.40 21.57
C ILE A 172 -7.36 16.27 20.90
N TYR A 173 -8.60 16.18 21.37
CA TYR A 173 -9.71 16.99 20.88
C TYR A 173 -9.42 18.50 21.04
N GLN A 174 -9.01 18.93 22.23
CA GLN A 174 -8.70 20.33 22.51
C GLN A 174 -7.55 20.85 21.65
N PHE A 175 -6.51 20.05 21.44
CA PHE A 175 -5.40 20.39 20.55
C PHE A 175 -5.88 20.59 19.11
N CYS A 176 -6.69 19.66 18.60
CA CYS A 176 -7.23 19.73 17.24
C CYS A 176 -8.06 21.00 17.00
N VAL A 177 -8.95 21.35 17.94
CA VAL A 177 -9.80 22.54 17.82
C VAL A 177 -9.01 23.83 18.06
N SER A 178 -8.19 23.89 19.11
CA SER A 178 -7.46 25.12 19.48
C SER A 178 -6.46 25.56 18.42
N LEU A 179 -5.88 24.59 17.70
CA LEU A 179 -4.94 24.86 16.61
C LEU A 179 -5.62 25.02 15.24
N ASN A 180 -6.96 24.98 15.18
CA ASN A 180 -7.74 25.02 13.95
C ASN A 180 -7.25 23.99 12.91
N ILE A 181 -6.97 22.76 13.37
CA ILE A 181 -6.59 21.65 12.48
C ILE A 181 -7.81 21.27 11.65
N GLN A 182 -8.91 20.94 12.29
CA GLN A 182 -10.17 20.63 11.62
C GLN A 182 -11.35 21.26 12.36
N SER A 183 -12.55 21.16 11.77
CA SER A 183 -13.77 21.59 12.44
C SER A 183 -13.99 20.81 13.74
N ALA A 184 -14.69 21.40 14.71
CA ALA A 184 -14.93 20.76 16.00
C ALA A 184 -15.62 19.38 15.86
N ARG A 185 -16.54 19.23 14.89
CA ARG A 185 -17.20 17.94 14.64
C ARG A 185 -16.23 16.88 14.13
N VAL A 186 -15.32 17.25 13.22
CA VAL A 186 -14.32 16.34 12.66
C VAL A 186 -13.31 15.96 13.74
N CYS A 187 -12.79 16.93 14.49
CA CYS A 187 -11.89 16.69 15.62
C CYS A 187 -12.51 15.73 16.65
N HIS A 188 -13.79 15.93 16.98
CA HIS A 188 -14.51 15.05 17.90
C HIS A 188 -14.64 13.63 17.35
N GLY A 189 -15.10 13.48 16.11
CA GLY A 189 -15.28 12.19 15.45
C GLY A 189 -13.97 11.39 15.31
N VAL A 190 -12.90 12.02 14.83
CA VAL A 190 -11.56 11.40 14.75
C VAL A 190 -11.08 10.98 16.13
N THR A 191 -11.23 11.84 17.14
CA THR A 191 -10.82 11.51 18.51
C THR A 191 -11.53 10.26 18.98
N LEU A 192 -12.87 10.20 18.86
CA LEU A 192 -13.66 9.06 19.31
C LEU A 192 -13.36 7.75 18.58
N LEU A 193 -13.18 7.81 17.26
CA LEU A 193 -12.95 6.60 16.45
C LEU A 193 -11.53 6.06 16.62
N PHE A 194 -10.51 6.91 16.58
CA PHE A 194 -9.11 6.47 16.52
C PHE A 194 -8.42 6.45 17.88
N GLY A 195 -8.79 7.35 18.78
CA GLY A 195 -7.92 7.64 19.91
C GLY A 195 -7.79 6.48 20.88
N GLY A 196 -8.83 5.66 21.07
CA GLY A 196 -8.74 4.43 21.87
C GLY A 196 -7.71 3.43 21.30
N GLU A 197 -7.75 3.19 19.99
CA GLU A 197 -6.79 2.33 19.29
C GLU A 197 -5.36 2.88 19.39
N VAL A 198 -5.17 4.17 19.09
CA VAL A 198 -3.85 4.81 19.11
C VAL A 198 -3.26 4.78 20.52
N ILE A 199 -4.06 5.09 21.55
CA ILE A 199 -3.62 5.04 22.95
C ILE A 199 -3.25 3.60 23.33
N TYR A 200 -4.08 2.61 22.95
CA TYR A 200 -3.80 1.21 23.19
C TYR A 200 -2.46 0.79 22.56
N VAL A 201 -2.26 1.05 21.27
CA VAL A 201 -1.03 0.73 20.54
C VAL A 201 0.17 1.39 21.20
N LEU A 202 0.09 2.69 21.52
CA LEU A 202 1.20 3.43 22.12
C LEU A 202 1.57 2.94 23.53
N LYS A 203 0.64 2.32 24.27
CA LYS A 203 0.92 1.65 25.55
C LYS A 203 1.69 0.33 25.37
N GLN A 204 1.53 -0.35 24.23
CA GLN A 204 2.17 -1.66 23.98
C GLN A 204 3.57 -1.54 23.38
N VAL A 205 3.89 -0.42 22.72
CA VAL A 205 5.15 -0.28 21.98
C VAL A 205 6.27 0.30 22.83
N ASN A 206 7.48 -0.25 22.67
CA ASN A 206 8.70 0.29 23.27
C ASN A 206 9.56 1.03 22.23
N MET A 207 8.94 1.99 21.53
CA MET A 207 9.58 2.80 20.49
C MET A 207 9.63 4.27 20.93
N GLY A 208 10.73 4.97 20.67
CA GLY A 208 10.80 6.42 20.88
C GLY A 208 10.10 7.20 19.75
N PRO A 209 9.80 8.50 19.93
CA PRO A 209 9.17 9.32 18.87
C PRO A 209 9.92 9.29 17.53
N PRO A 210 11.27 9.32 17.46
CA PRO A 210 11.97 9.19 16.19
C PRO A 210 11.72 7.86 15.47
N GLN A 211 11.61 6.75 16.21
CA GLN A 211 11.35 5.42 15.64
C GLN A 211 9.90 5.30 15.17
N ILE A 212 8.93 5.79 15.96
CA ILE A 212 7.51 5.80 15.57
C ILE A 212 7.33 6.61 14.29
N CYS A 213 7.90 7.80 14.23
CA CYS A 213 7.76 8.66 13.06
C CYS A 213 8.54 8.16 11.86
N SER A 214 9.70 7.52 12.04
CA SER A 214 10.39 6.82 10.96
C SER A 214 9.54 5.68 10.39
N PHE A 215 8.85 4.94 11.24
CA PHE A 215 7.96 3.85 10.83
C PHE A 215 6.74 4.34 10.05
N VAL A 216 6.08 5.41 10.52
CA VAL A 216 4.83 5.92 9.93
C VAL A 216 5.08 6.83 8.73
N ILE A 217 6.12 7.68 8.75
CA ILE A 217 6.39 8.67 7.69
C ILE A 217 7.45 8.19 6.69
N GLY A 218 8.34 7.30 7.11
CA GLY A 218 9.41 6.77 6.26
C GLY A 218 10.53 7.77 5.98
N ASP A 219 10.94 7.89 4.71
CA ASP A 219 12.15 8.58 4.24
C ASP A 219 12.14 10.11 4.38
N ALA A 220 10.98 10.72 4.58
CA ALA A 220 10.88 12.12 4.97
C ALA A 220 11.31 12.36 6.44
N CYS A 221 11.34 11.29 7.25
CA CYS A 221 11.90 11.26 8.59
C CYS A 221 13.33 10.70 8.62
N ASP A 222 13.95 10.70 9.81
CA ASP A 222 15.23 10.00 10.01
C ASP A 222 15.02 8.48 9.82
N ASP A 223 16.00 7.78 9.23
CA ASP A 223 15.98 6.31 9.07
C ASP A 223 16.36 5.63 10.39
N ALA A 224 15.47 5.75 11.38
CA ALA A 224 15.69 5.25 12.72
C ALA A 224 15.55 3.73 12.74
N PHE A 225 16.68 3.03 12.68
CA PHE A 225 16.72 1.57 12.70
C PHE A 225 15.99 0.99 13.92
N ASN A 226 15.11 0.01 13.68
CA ASN A 226 14.45 -0.75 14.71
C ASN A 226 14.54 -2.25 14.42
N PRO A 227 15.38 -3.02 15.15
CA PRO A 227 15.57 -4.44 14.87
C PRO A 227 14.31 -5.29 15.09
N LEU A 228 13.30 -4.80 15.83
CA LEU A 228 12.05 -5.52 16.03
C LEU A 228 11.14 -5.50 14.78
N HIS A 229 11.34 -4.55 13.88
CA HIS A 229 10.57 -4.40 12.65
C HIS A 229 11.42 -4.69 11.40
N GLU A 230 12.65 -5.15 11.59
CA GLU A 230 13.57 -5.53 10.53
C GLU A 230 13.51 -7.05 10.31
N TRP A 231 12.96 -7.47 9.18
CA TRP A 231 12.73 -8.89 8.88
C TRP A 231 12.86 -9.21 7.40
N GLU A 232 13.02 -10.50 7.11
CA GLU A 232 13.09 -11.06 5.76
C GLU A 232 12.19 -12.29 5.64
N VAL A 233 11.50 -12.42 4.50
CA VAL A 233 10.70 -13.60 4.17
C VAL A 233 11.61 -14.76 3.78
N ALA A 234 11.25 -15.99 4.16
CA ALA A 234 12.03 -17.16 3.82
C ALA A 234 11.65 -17.70 2.44
N PHE A 235 12.65 -17.85 1.57
CA PHE A 235 12.49 -18.51 0.27
C PHE A 235 12.79 -20.00 0.37
N PRO A 236 12.05 -20.84 -0.38
CA PRO A 236 12.40 -22.25 -0.53
C PRO A 236 13.78 -22.37 -1.20
N PRO A 237 14.54 -23.47 -0.93
CA PRO A 237 15.88 -23.68 -1.48
C PRO A 237 15.88 -24.07 -2.97
N VAL A 238 14.99 -23.46 -3.77
CA VAL A 238 14.87 -23.65 -5.22
C VAL A 238 15.58 -22.49 -5.91
N LYS A 239 16.58 -22.82 -6.73
CA LYS A 239 17.34 -21.82 -7.49
C LYS A 239 16.42 -21.07 -8.45
N LYS A 240 16.57 -19.74 -8.50
CA LYS A 240 15.93 -18.88 -9.49
C LYS A 240 16.25 -19.40 -10.90
N PRO A 241 15.24 -19.67 -11.76
CA PRO A 241 15.48 -20.09 -13.12
C PRO A 241 16.31 -19.06 -13.91
N PRO A 242 17.04 -19.48 -14.96
CA PRO A 242 17.75 -18.56 -15.84
C PRO A 242 16.79 -17.53 -16.44
N ILE A 243 17.21 -16.26 -16.43
CA ILE A 243 16.42 -15.15 -16.97
C ILE A 243 16.25 -15.35 -18.47
N LYS A 244 14.99 -15.37 -18.93
CA LYS A 244 14.64 -15.38 -20.35
C LYS A 244 13.99 -14.04 -20.68
N PRO A 245 14.50 -13.28 -21.66
CA PRO A 245 13.86 -12.05 -22.09
C PRO A 245 12.39 -12.31 -22.45
N PRO A 246 11.45 -11.51 -21.94
CA PRO A 246 10.05 -11.69 -22.29
C PRO A 246 9.85 -11.39 -23.77
N ILE A 247 9.11 -12.29 -24.43
CA ILE A 247 8.74 -12.13 -25.84
C ILE A 247 7.40 -11.38 -25.86
N PRO A 248 7.25 -10.33 -26.68
CA PRO A 248 5.97 -9.67 -26.84
C PRO A 248 4.85 -10.67 -27.19
N PRO A 249 3.63 -10.47 -26.68
CA PRO A 249 2.47 -11.27 -27.09
C PRO A 249 2.30 -11.29 -28.62
N GLN A 250 1.82 -12.40 -29.16
CA GLN A 250 1.64 -12.55 -30.60
C GLN A 250 0.50 -11.63 -31.10
N GLU A 251 0.79 -10.79 -32.09
CA GLU A 251 -0.24 -9.95 -32.70
C GLU A 251 -1.33 -10.81 -33.35
N GLY A 252 -2.59 -10.45 -33.10
CA GLY A 252 -3.77 -11.17 -33.62
C GLY A 252 -4.08 -12.50 -32.93
N ALA A 253 -3.34 -12.89 -31.88
CA ALA A 253 -3.73 -14.01 -31.03
C ALA A 253 -5.01 -13.68 -30.22
N PRO A 254 -5.77 -14.69 -29.74
CA PRO A 254 -6.90 -14.45 -28.84
C PRO A 254 -6.47 -13.66 -27.61
N THR A 255 -7.30 -12.73 -27.17
CA THR A 255 -7.05 -11.88 -26.00
C THR A 255 -8.19 -12.00 -24.99
N PHE A 256 -7.90 -11.74 -23.73
CA PHE A 256 -8.92 -11.45 -22.73
C PHE A 256 -9.14 -9.96 -22.62
N LYS A 257 -10.39 -9.54 -22.51
CA LYS A 257 -10.79 -8.17 -22.18
C LYS A 257 -11.14 -8.10 -20.70
N VAL A 258 -10.36 -7.34 -19.95
CA VAL A 258 -10.40 -7.32 -18.49
C VAL A 258 -10.80 -5.94 -18.01
N LEU A 259 -11.91 -5.85 -17.29
CA LEU A 259 -12.32 -4.61 -16.63
C LEU A 259 -11.59 -4.47 -15.30
N HIS A 260 -11.14 -3.26 -15.00
CA HIS A 260 -10.62 -2.90 -13.68
C HIS A 260 -11.36 -1.69 -13.13
N ILE A 261 -12.04 -1.92 -12.01
CA ILE A 261 -12.72 -0.90 -11.21
C ILE A 261 -11.99 -0.77 -9.88
N SER A 262 -11.75 0.46 -9.45
CA SER A 262 -11.12 0.77 -8.17
C SER A 262 -11.65 2.09 -7.60
N ASP A 263 -11.61 2.23 -6.27
CA ASP A 263 -11.79 3.51 -5.57
C ASP A 263 -13.11 4.19 -5.96
N THR A 264 -14.21 3.45 -5.78
CA THR A 264 -15.55 3.96 -6.08
C THR A 264 -15.99 5.04 -5.12
N HIS A 265 -15.58 4.93 -3.85
CA HIS A 265 -15.99 5.80 -2.75
C HIS A 265 -17.44 6.25 -2.89
N TYR A 266 -18.34 5.27 -2.79
CA TYR A 266 -19.76 5.54 -2.86
C TYR A 266 -20.17 6.35 -1.64
N ASP A 267 -20.59 7.59 -1.86
CA ASP A 267 -21.16 8.43 -0.82
C ASP A 267 -22.69 8.31 -0.80
N PRO A 268 -23.27 7.56 0.17
CA PRO A 268 -24.73 7.47 0.31
C PRO A 268 -25.38 8.79 0.74
N TYR A 269 -24.59 9.75 1.23
CA TYR A 269 -25.06 11.04 1.74
C TYR A 269 -24.76 12.21 0.80
N TYR A 270 -24.19 11.96 -0.39
CA TYR A 270 -23.96 12.99 -1.38
C TYR A 270 -25.28 13.69 -1.75
N GLN A 271 -25.27 15.01 -1.71
CA GLN A 271 -26.42 15.84 -2.02
C GLN A 271 -26.05 16.92 -3.03
N GLU A 272 -26.64 16.81 -4.21
CA GLU A 272 -26.64 17.86 -5.24
C GLU A 272 -27.09 19.19 -4.63
N GLY A 273 -26.37 20.27 -4.95
CA GLY A 273 -26.64 21.62 -4.45
C GLY A 273 -26.12 21.91 -3.04
N ALA A 274 -25.60 20.92 -2.30
CA ALA A 274 -24.99 21.15 -0.99
C ALA A 274 -23.66 21.90 -1.10
N ASN A 275 -23.13 22.36 0.03
CA ASN A 275 -21.84 23.06 0.06
C ASN A 275 -20.68 22.12 -0.30
N ALA A 276 -20.00 22.39 -1.41
CA ALA A 276 -18.79 21.70 -1.84
C ALA A 276 -17.49 22.39 -1.37
N GLU A 277 -17.58 23.57 -0.77
CA GLU A 277 -16.47 24.36 -0.19
C GLU A 277 -16.62 24.46 1.33
N CYS A 278 -16.60 23.30 2.00
CA CYS A 278 -16.99 23.18 3.40
C CYS A 278 -15.85 23.30 4.42
N ASN A 279 -14.58 23.39 3.98
CA ASN A 279 -13.38 23.34 4.84
C ASN A 279 -13.32 22.12 5.76
N GLU A 280 -13.83 20.99 5.32
CA GLU A 280 -13.71 19.69 5.98
C GLU A 280 -13.15 18.66 4.99
N PRO A 281 -12.68 17.48 5.45
CA PRO A 281 -12.06 16.50 4.55
C PRO A 281 -13.05 15.90 3.54
N LEU A 282 -14.36 15.94 3.79
CA LEU A 282 -15.39 15.57 2.82
C LEU A 282 -16.57 16.56 2.89
N CYS A 283 -16.94 17.07 1.72
CA CYS A 283 -18.00 18.03 1.47
C CYS A 283 -19.14 17.41 0.65
N CYS A 284 -19.99 18.26 0.03
CA CYS A 284 -21.12 17.84 -0.81
C CYS A 284 -22.21 17.03 -0.10
N ARG A 285 -22.34 17.19 1.22
CA ARG A 285 -23.43 16.60 2.02
C ARG A 285 -24.28 17.69 2.66
N LEU A 286 -25.52 17.36 3.01
CA LEU A 286 -26.41 18.27 3.75
C LEU A 286 -25.79 18.79 5.05
N THR A 287 -24.98 17.97 5.72
CA THR A 287 -24.29 18.34 6.97
C THR A 287 -23.28 19.46 6.80
N ASN A 288 -22.84 19.76 5.56
CA ASN A 288 -21.91 20.84 5.27
C ASN A 288 -22.61 22.21 5.08
N GLY A 289 -23.94 22.24 5.22
CA GLY A 289 -24.75 23.45 5.09
C GLY A 289 -25.02 23.86 3.64
N ALA A 290 -25.70 25.00 3.50
CA ALA A 290 -25.97 25.59 2.19
C ALA A 290 -24.71 26.26 1.63
N PRO A 291 -24.49 26.21 0.30
CA PRO A 291 -23.36 26.88 -0.32
C PRO A 291 -23.52 28.42 -0.20
N LEU A 292 -22.40 29.13 0.00
CA LEU A 292 -22.41 30.60 0.11
C LEU A 292 -22.70 31.29 -1.23
N THR A 293 -22.40 30.63 -2.33
CA THR A 293 -22.61 31.11 -3.71
C THR A 293 -23.12 29.97 -4.58
N ALA A 294 -23.73 30.29 -5.72
CA ALA A 294 -24.19 29.27 -6.66
C ALA A 294 -23.03 28.39 -7.21
N SER A 295 -21.81 28.93 -7.32
CA SER A 295 -20.62 28.17 -7.75
C SER A 295 -20.06 27.25 -6.65
N ALA A 296 -20.34 27.55 -5.38
CA ALA A 296 -19.96 26.70 -4.25
C ALA A 296 -20.88 25.46 -4.09
N ALA A 297 -21.96 25.38 -4.89
CA ALA A 297 -22.89 24.27 -4.87
C ALA A 297 -22.28 23.00 -5.51
N ALA A 298 -22.55 21.86 -4.90
CA ALA A 298 -22.16 20.55 -5.40
C ALA A 298 -22.89 20.22 -6.71
N GLY A 299 -22.13 19.68 -7.67
CA GLY A 299 -22.69 19.19 -8.93
C GLY A 299 -23.69 18.04 -8.77
N ARG A 300 -24.39 17.72 -9.85
CA ARG A 300 -25.36 16.62 -9.87
C ARG A 300 -24.69 15.25 -9.95
N TRP A 301 -23.67 15.15 -10.80
CA TRP A 301 -22.98 13.90 -11.14
C TRP A 301 -21.68 13.69 -10.33
N GLY A 302 -21.42 14.54 -9.35
CA GLY A 302 -20.16 14.62 -8.63
C GLY A 302 -19.59 16.04 -8.66
N ASP A 303 -18.51 16.27 -7.92
CA ASP A 303 -17.82 17.55 -7.85
C ASP A 303 -16.30 17.35 -7.87
N TYR A 304 -15.54 18.31 -8.40
CA TYR A 304 -14.07 18.21 -8.42
C TYR A 304 -13.43 18.56 -7.08
N ARG A 305 -14.15 19.18 -6.14
CA ARG A 305 -13.63 19.48 -4.80
C ARG A 305 -13.59 18.19 -3.95
N LYS A 306 -13.40 18.33 -2.64
CA LYS A 306 -13.34 17.22 -1.67
C LYS A 306 -14.70 16.53 -1.51
N CYS A 307 -15.15 15.83 -2.54
CA CYS A 307 -16.44 15.18 -2.61
C CYS A 307 -16.30 13.81 -3.27
N ASP A 308 -17.06 12.85 -2.74
CA ASP A 308 -17.09 11.48 -3.24
C ASP A 308 -18.26 11.24 -4.19
N THR A 309 -18.40 9.98 -4.64
CA THR A 309 -19.26 9.65 -5.78
C THR A 309 -20.71 9.45 -5.37
N PRO A 310 -21.68 10.19 -5.96
CA PRO A 310 -23.09 9.88 -5.74
C PRO A 310 -23.49 8.58 -6.42
N LYS A 311 -24.50 7.89 -5.86
CA LYS A 311 -25.03 6.63 -6.39
C LYS A 311 -25.33 6.70 -7.89
N ARG A 312 -25.93 7.80 -8.35
CA ARG A 312 -26.34 7.97 -9.75
C ARG A 312 -25.17 7.89 -10.74
N THR A 313 -23.99 8.34 -10.34
CA THR A 313 -22.79 8.29 -11.18
C THR A 313 -22.24 6.87 -11.26
N ILE A 314 -22.25 6.14 -10.14
CA ILE A 314 -21.89 4.71 -10.10
C ILE A 314 -22.85 3.90 -10.97
N ASP A 315 -24.15 4.09 -10.80
CA ASP A 315 -25.18 3.39 -11.57
C ASP A 315 -25.01 3.63 -13.07
N HIS A 316 -24.80 4.90 -13.46
CA HIS A 316 -24.60 5.26 -14.86
C HIS A 316 -23.30 4.68 -15.43
N MET A 317 -22.20 4.71 -14.67
CA MET A 317 -20.93 4.10 -15.07
C MET A 317 -21.10 2.60 -15.32
N LEU A 318 -21.65 1.89 -14.33
CA LEU A 318 -21.85 0.44 -14.39
C LEU A 318 -22.74 0.05 -15.58
N LYS A 319 -23.81 0.82 -15.81
CA LYS A 319 -24.68 0.63 -16.98
C LYS A 319 -23.95 0.87 -18.30
N HIS A 320 -23.16 1.95 -18.40
CA HIS A 320 -22.36 2.24 -19.59
C HIS A 320 -21.37 1.11 -19.89
N ILE A 321 -20.67 0.61 -18.87
CA ILE A 321 -19.72 -0.51 -19.02
C ILE A 321 -20.45 -1.75 -19.54
N ALA A 322 -21.58 -2.13 -18.93
CA ALA A 322 -22.34 -3.31 -19.35
C ALA A 322 -22.84 -3.20 -20.81
N ASP A 323 -23.26 -2.01 -21.23
CA ASP A 323 -23.75 -1.77 -22.60
C ASP A 323 -22.63 -1.68 -23.64
N THR A 324 -21.47 -1.13 -23.27
CA THR A 324 -20.35 -0.85 -24.20
C THR A 324 -19.35 -1.99 -24.28
N HIS A 325 -19.22 -2.78 -23.21
CA HIS A 325 -18.22 -3.82 -23.05
C HIS A 325 -18.89 -5.15 -22.69
N SER A 326 -19.85 -5.59 -23.51
CA SER A 326 -20.56 -6.86 -23.32
C SER A 326 -19.67 -8.11 -23.47
N ASP A 327 -18.41 -7.91 -23.89
CA ASP A 327 -17.38 -8.90 -24.19
C ASP A 327 -16.29 -8.99 -23.10
N ILE A 328 -16.55 -8.50 -21.88
CA ILE A 328 -15.63 -8.62 -20.73
C ILE A 328 -15.52 -10.10 -20.29
N ASP A 329 -14.29 -10.61 -20.20
CA ASP A 329 -14.02 -11.97 -19.74
C ASP A 329 -14.02 -12.11 -18.21
N TYR A 330 -13.46 -11.11 -17.51
CA TYR A 330 -13.46 -11.03 -16.05
C TYR A 330 -13.18 -9.61 -15.54
N ILE A 331 -13.47 -9.38 -14.26
CA ILE A 331 -13.35 -8.08 -13.61
C ILE A 331 -12.33 -8.16 -12.46
N LEU A 332 -11.40 -7.21 -12.42
CA LEU A 332 -10.56 -6.93 -11.26
C LEU A 332 -11.20 -5.78 -10.47
N TRP A 333 -11.42 -5.98 -9.17
CA TRP A 333 -12.10 -4.99 -8.33
C TRP A 333 -11.31 -4.67 -7.07
N THR A 334 -10.51 -3.61 -7.10
CA THR A 334 -9.44 -3.38 -6.11
C THR A 334 -9.84 -2.48 -4.94
N GLY A 335 -11.07 -2.61 -4.42
CA GLY A 335 -11.46 -2.04 -3.13
C GLY A 335 -11.77 -0.54 -3.11
N ASP A 336 -11.83 0.01 -1.89
CA ASP A 336 -12.19 1.40 -1.54
C ASP A 336 -13.62 1.80 -1.94
N LEU A 337 -14.56 1.24 -1.18
CA LEU A 337 -15.99 1.43 -1.37
C LEU A 337 -16.58 2.53 -0.47
N PRO A 338 -16.29 2.58 0.85
CA PRO A 338 -16.81 3.66 1.70
C PRO A 338 -16.21 5.03 1.36
N PRO A 339 -16.93 6.13 1.64
CA PRO A 339 -16.44 7.47 1.34
C PRO A 339 -15.38 7.95 2.36
N HIS A 340 -14.83 9.15 2.15
CA HIS A 340 -13.79 9.78 2.97
C HIS A 340 -14.33 10.48 4.22
N ASP A 341 -15.51 10.11 4.71
CA ASP A 341 -16.11 10.62 5.96
C ASP A 341 -15.55 9.94 7.21
N VAL A 342 -14.24 9.72 7.22
CA VAL A 342 -13.47 8.88 8.16
C VAL A 342 -13.63 9.23 9.65
N TRP A 343 -14.18 10.40 9.96
CA TRP A 343 -14.49 10.83 11.32
C TRP A 343 -15.91 10.43 11.77
N ASN A 344 -16.73 9.89 10.88
CA ASN A 344 -18.13 9.57 11.12
C ASN A 344 -18.54 8.29 10.37
N GLN A 345 -17.86 7.19 10.69
CA GLN A 345 -18.12 5.86 10.12
C GLN A 345 -18.49 4.86 11.22
N THR A 346 -19.35 3.92 10.84
CA THR A 346 -19.69 2.75 11.66
C THR A 346 -19.40 1.46 10.90
N ARG A 347 -19.15 0.38 11.64
CA ARG A 347 -18.92 -0.95 11.03
C ARG A 347 -20.14 -1.37 10.21
N GLU A 348 -21.34 -1.09 10.70
CA GLU A 348 -22.61 -1.41 10.06
C GLU A 348 -22.81 -0.68 8.74
N GLU A 349 -22.46 0.62 8.68
CA GLU A 349 -22.54 1.40 7.44
C GLU A 349 -21.54 0.92 6.40
N ASN A 350 -20.29 0.65 6.79
CA ASN A 350 -19.29 0.10 5.88
C ASN A 350 -19.72 -1.25 5.31
N LEU A 351 -20.26 -2.16 6.15
CA LEU A 351 -20.82 -3.43 5.68
C LEU A 351 -22.03 -3.22 4.75
N LYS A 352 -22.86 -2.21 5.01
CA LYS A 352 -24.00 -1.89 4.15
C LYS A 352 -23.54 -1.40 2.77
N VAL A 353 -22.52 -0.55 2.70
CA VAL A 353 -21.89 -0.12 1.45
C VAL A 353 -21.34 -1.34 0.71
N LEU A 354 -20.55 -2.20 1.37
CA LEU A 354 -20.01 -3.44 0.80
C LEU A 354 -21.12 -4.30 0.19
N ARG A 355 -22.16 -4.63 0.97
CA ARG A 355 -23.26 -5.50 0.54
C ARG A 355 -24.05 -4.92 -0.62
N ASN A 356 -24.33 -3.61 -0.59
CA ASN A 356 -25.06 -2.92 -1.64
C ASN A 356 -24.26 -2.86 -2.94
N THR A 357 -22.96 -2.62 -2.85
CA THR A 357 -22.08 -2.60 -4.04
C THR A 357 -21.93 -3.99 -4.62
N VAL A 358 -21.75 -5.03 -3.78
CA VAL A 358 -21.74 -6.44 -4.24
C VAL A 358 -23.04 -6.80 -4.95
N ALA A 359 -24.19 -6.42 -4.41
CA ALA A 359 -25.49 -6.68 -5.04
C ALA A 359 -25.58 -6.01 -6.43
N GLN A 360 -25.17 -4.75 -6.53
CA GLN A 360 -25.12 -4.01 -7.81
C GLN A 360 -24.17 -4.67 -8.82
N MET A 361 -22.98 -5.10 -8.39
CA MET A 361 -22.01 -5.77 -9.27
C MET A 361 -22.54 -7.09 -9.81
N VAL A 362 -23.22 -7.89 -8.97
CA VAL A 362 -23.87 -9.16 -9.39
C VAL A 362 -25.00 -8.91 -10.38
N GLU A 363 -25.80 -7.86 -10.16
CA GLU A 363 -26.90 -7.50 -11.04
C GLU A 363 -26.41 -7.00 -12.40
N MET A 364 -25.38 -6.13 -12.41
CA MET A 364 -24.88 -5.51 -13.63
C MET A 364 -24.05 -6.46 -14.49
N PHE A 365 -23.29 -7.37 -13.87
CA PHE A 365 -22.36 -8.27 -14.57
C PHE A 365 -22.70 -9.74 -14.31
N PRO A 366 -23.90 -10.20 -14.71
CA PRO A 366 -24.34 -11.56 -14.42
C PRO A 366 -23.45 -12.59 -15.13
N GLY A 367 -22.88 -13.52 -14.36
CA GLY A 367 -22.06 -14.61 -14.89
C GLY A 367 -20.61 -14.25 -15.21
N ILE A 368 -20.21 -12.98 -15.07
CA ILE A 368 -18.81 -12.56 -15.24
C ILE A 368 -18.06 -12.77 -13.92
N PRO A 369 -16.94 -13.52 -13.90
CA PRO A 369 -16.12 -13.67 -12.70
C PRO A 369 -15.54 -12.33 -12.23
N ILE A 370 -15.62 -12.07 -10.92
CA ILE A 370 -15.07 -10.88 -10.29
C ILE A 370 -14.03 -11.30 -9.26
N PHE A 371 -12.83 -10.73 -9.37
CA PHE A 371 -11.71 -10.97 -8.47
C PHE A 371 -11.45 -9.70 -7.65
N PRO A 372 -11.96 -9.62 -6.41
CA PRO A 372 -11.77 -8.47 -5.55
C PRO A 372 -10.42 -8.43 -4.83
N ALA A 373 -9.97 -7.23 -4.49
CA ALA A 373 -8.95 -6.99 -3.48
C ALA A 373 -9.49 -6.01 -2.42
N LEU A 374 -8.99 -6.12 -1.20
CA LEU A 374 -9.42 -5.29 -0.08
C LEU A 374 -8.68 -3.95 -0.10
N GLY A 375 -9.43 -2.84 -0.03
CA GLY A 375 -8.91 -1.49 0.14
C GLY A 375 -8.77 -1.08 1.59
N ASN A 376 -8.31 0.14 1.83
CA ASN A 376 -8.05 0.64 3.17
C ASN A 376 -9.25 1.33 3.82
N HIS A 377 -10.26 1.72 3.03
CA HIS A 377 -11.50 2.34 3.50
C HIS A 377 -12.58 1.34 3.97
N GLU A 378 -12.42 0.03 3.74
CA GLU A 378 -13.44 -0.95 4.14
C GLU A 378 -13.60 -1.09 5.66
N SER A 379 -12.53 -0.90 6.45
CA SER A 379 -12.60 -0.98 7.90
C SER A 379 -13.03 0.34 8.55
N ALA A 380 -13.56 0.23 9.77
CA ALA A 380 -13.93 1.36 10.61
C ALA A 380 -13.28 1.15 11.99
N PRO A 381 -12.34 2.01 12.42
CA PRO A 381 -11.82 3.20 11.71
C PRO A 381 -11.05 2.86 10.42
N VAL A 382 -10.96 3.79 9.47
CA VAL A 382 -10.18 3.62 8.24
C VAL A 382 -8.72 3.25 8.54
N ASN A 383 -8.11 2.42 7.70
CA ASN A 383 -6.76 1.84 7.88
C ASN A 383 -6.60 0.92 9.10
N SER A 384 -7.62 0.69 9.93
CA SER A 384 -7.54 -0.20 11.08
C SER A 384 -7.72 -1.66 10.62
N PHE A 385 -6.60 -2.38 10.44
CA PHE A 385 -6.59 -3.80 10.07
C PHE A 385 -5.76 -4.61 11.08
N PRO A 386 -6.30 -4.83 12.28
CA PRO A 386 -5.60 -5.52 13.36
C PRO A 386 -5.24 -6.96 12.98
N PRO A 387 -3.97 -7.38 13.17
CA PRO A 387 -3.60 -8.78 13.07
C PRO A 387 -4.14 -9.61 14.25
N PRO A 388 -4.18 -10.95 14.16
CA PRO A 388 -4.81 -11.82 15.17
C PRO A 388 -4.20 -11.79 16.59
N PHE A 389 -3.08 -11.09 16.82
CA PHE A 389 -2.49 -10.96 18.15
C PHE A 389 -3.19 -9.91 19.03
N VAL A 390 -4.07 -9.09 18.45
CA VAL A 390 -4.79 -8.03 19.19
C VAL A 390 -5.96 -8.62 20.00
N PRO A 391 -6.49 -7.88 20.99
CA PRO A 391 -7.69 -8.30 21.72
C PRO A 391 -8.93 -8.46 20.81
N GLU A 392 -9.81 -9.39 21.17
CA GLU A 392 -10.97 -9.78 20.36
C GLU A 392 -11.95 -8.61 20.12
N GLU A 393 -12.07 -7.68 21.06
CA GLU A 393 -12.89 -6.47 20.91
C GLU A 393 -12.47 -5.59 19.72
N ASN A 394 -11.19 -5.66 19.35
CA ASN A 394 -10.61 -4.95 18.21
C ASN A 394 -10.52 -5.84 16.96
N SER A 395 -10.98 -7.08 17.01
CA SER A 395 -10.89 -8.02 15.89
C SER A 395 -11.54 -7.47 14.62
N ILE A 396 -10.88 -7.70 13.48
CA ILE A 396 -11.39 -7.35 12.14
C ILE A 396 -12.33 -8.42 11.55
N SER A 397 -12.65 -9.47 12.33
CA SER A 397 -13.49 -10.60 11.92
C SER A 397 -14.85 -10.16 11.37
N TRP A 398 -15.47 -9.11 11.93
CA TRP A 398 -16.74 -8.56 11.45
C TRP A 398 -16.72 -8.19 9.96
N LEU A 399 -15.58 -7.71 9.46
CA LEU A 399 -15.37 -7.36 8.06
C LEU A 399 -15.00 -8.60 7.25
N TYR A 400 -13.99 -9.36 7.68
CA TYR A 400 -13.48 -10.49 6.91
C TYR A 400 -14.50 -11.63 6.76
N ASP A 401 -15.36 -11.85 7.76
CA ASP A 401 -16.48 -12.79 7.67
C ASP A 401 -17.55 -12.33 6.67
N ASP A 402 -17.80 -11.03 6.56
CA ASP A 402 -18.74 -10.51 5.56
C ASP A 402 -18.13 -10.52 4.15
N LEU A 403 -16.83 -10.21 4.02
CA LEU A 403 -16.08 -10.37 2.77
C LEU A 403 -16.14 -11.81 2.29
N ASP A 404 -15.86 -12.81 3.13
CA ASP A 404 -15.98 -14.22 2.74
C ASP A 404 -17.41 -14.57 2.26
N LYS A 405 -18.45 -14.09 2.96
CA LYS A 405 -19.84 -14.31 2.54
C LYS A 405 -20.14 -13.68 1.18
N GLN A 406 -19.70 -12.44 0.96
CA GLN A 406 -19.96 -11.73 -0.29
C GLN A 406 -19.11 -12.25 -1.46
N TRP A 407 -17.82 -12.49 -1.24
CA TRP A 407 -16.88 -12.89 -2.29
C TRP A 407 -17.07 -14.33 -2.75
N ARG A 408 -17.62 -15.22 -1.91
CA ARG A 408 -18.01 -16.59 -2.32
C ARG A 408 -19.05 -16.65 -3.45
N ARG A 409 -19.65 -15.52 -3.83
CA ARG A 409 -20.48 -15.40 -5.03
C ARG A 409 -19.67 -15.60 -6.32
N TRP A 410 -18.38 -15.26 -6.29
CA TRP A 410 -17.47 -15.32 -7.44
C TRP A 410 -16.26 -16.23 -7.20
N LEU A 411 -15.83 -16.39 -5.95
CA LEU A 411 -14.65 -17.15 -5.56
C LEU A 411 -15.00 -18.57 -5.10
N PRO A 412 -14.13 -19.57 -5.36
CA PRO A 412 -14.37 -20.94 -4.92
C PRO A 412 -14.29 -21.06 -3.40
N ALA A 413 -15.09 -21.95 -2.80
CA ALA A 413 -15.17 -22.14 -1.34
C ALA A 413 -13.82 -22.47 -0.67
N GLY A 414 -12.86 -23.02 -1.43
CA GLY A 414 -11.51 -23.31 -0.92
C GLY A 414 -10.73 -22.08 -0.44
N VAL A 415 -11.09 -20.85 -0.85
CA VAL A 415 -10.40 -19.63 -0.41
C VAL A 415 -10.89 -19.09 0.92
N SER A 416 -12.02 -19.58 1.45
CA SER A 416 -12.67 -19.02 2.64
C SER A 416 -11.75 -18.92 3.85
N HIS A 417 -10.87 -19.91 4.05
CA HIS A 417 -9.92 -19.88 5.16
C HIS A 417 -8.92 -18.72 5.06
N THR A 418 -8.38 -18.43 3.88
CA THR A 418 -7.41 -17.33 3.72
C THR A 418 -8.11 -15.97 3.74
N VAL A 419 -9.33 -15.88 3.18
CA VAL A 419 -10.14 -14.66 3.23
C VAL A 419 -10.49 -14.30 4.68
N ARG A 420 -10.93 -15.26 5.51
CA ARG A 420 -11.23 -14.99 6.93
C ARG A 420 -9.98 -14.75 7.78
N ARG A 421 -8.83 -15.31 7.38
CA ARG A 421 -7.55 -15.11 8.07
C ARG A 421 -6.97 -13.71 7.83
N GLY A 422 -7.05 -13.20 6.60
CA GLY A 422 -6.34 -11.99 6.22
C GLY A 422 -6.82 -11.30 4.94
N ALA A 423 -7.99 -11.67 4.41
CA ALA A 423 -8.56 -11.12 3.17
C ALA A 423 -7.68 -11.25 1.91
N PHE A 424 -6.80 -12.24 1.88
CA PHE A 424 -6.01 -12.61 0.69
C PHE A 424 -6.40 -13.99 0.17
N TYR A 425 -6.17 -14.27 -1.11
CA TYR A 425 -6.53 -15.54 -1.73
C TYR A 425 -5.79 -15.86 -3.03
N SER A 426 -5.86 -17.12 -3.46
CA SER A 426 -5.31 -17.65 -4.70
C SER A 426 -6.40 -18.37 -5.50
N VAL A 427 -6.55 -18.04 -6.79
CA VAL A 427 -7.50 -18.70 -7.69
C VAL A 427 -6.80 -19.07 -9.00
N LEU A 428 -6.93 -20.34 -9.40
CA LEU A 428 -6.57 -20.78 -10.74
C LEU A 428 -7.71 -20.42 -11.70
N VAL A 429 -7.49 -19.40 -12.54
CA VAL A 429 -8.51 -18.84 -13.44
C VAL A 429 -8.67 -19.68 -14.70
N ARG A 430 -7.55 -20.18 -15.23
CA ARG A 430 -7.45 -21.11 -16.37
C ARG A 430 -6.29 -22.07 -16.11
N PRO A 431 -6.24 -23.23 -16.78
CA PRO A 431 -5.03 -24.06 -16.78
C PRO A 431 -3.80 -23.21 -17.15
N GLY A 432 -2.79 -23.24 -16.28
CA GLY A 432 -1.57 -22.43 -16.48
C GLY A 432 -1.70 -20.94 -16.14
N PHE A 433 -2.82 -20.45 -15.57
CA PHE A 433 -3.00 -19.05 -15.22
C PHE A 433 -3.72 -18.83 -13.89
N ARG A 434 -3.07 -18.10 -12.98
CA ARG A 434 -3.51 -17.86 -11.60
C ARG A 434 -3.58 -16.37 -11.28
N ILE A 435 -4.56 -15.99 -10.48
CA ILE A 435 -4.65 -14.68 -9.84
C ILE A 435 -4.38 -14.85 -8.34
N LEU A 436 -3.52 -13.99 -7.79
CA LEU A 436 -3.26 -13.86 -6.37
C LEU A 436 -3.74 -12.49 -5.89
N SER A 437 -4.65 -12.45 -4.94
CA SER A 437 -5.13 -11.21 -4.31
C SER A 437 -4.45 -11.06 -2.96
N VAL A 438 -3.73 -9.94 -2.76
CA VAL A 438 -2.93 -9.63 -1.58
C VAL A 438 -3.59 -8.48 -0.81
N ASN A 439 -3.69 -8.61 0.51
CA ASN A 439 -4.21 -7.57 1.39
C ASN A 439 -3.11 -6.56 1.76
N MET A 440 -3.02 -5.52 0.94
CA MET A 440 -1.99 -4.48 1.08
C MET A 440 -2.11 -3.66 2.38
N ASN A 441 -3.18 -3.81 3.15
CA ASN A 441 -3.32 -3.16 4.47
C ASN A 441 -2.31 -3.65 5.51
N TYR A 442 -1.68 -4.81 5.29
CA TYR A 442 -0.57 -5.29 6.11
C TYR A 442 0.78 -4.66 5.78
N CYS A 443 0.84 -3.86 4.71
CA CYS A 443 1.93 -2.93 4.47
C CYS A 443 1.56 -1.48 4.76
N ASN A 444 0.30 -1.14 5.02
CA ASN A 444 -0.14 0.24 5.22
C ASN A 444 0.51 0.88 6.47
N ASN A 445 1.27 1.96 6.30
CA ASN A 445 1.92 2.70 7.40
C ASN A 445 0.93 3.48 8.29
N LYS A 446 -0.33 3.62 7.85
CA LYS A 446 -1.45 4.17 8.63
C LYS A 446 -2.21 3.11 9.43
N ASN A 447 -1.86 1.82 9.28
CA ASN A 447 -2.35 0.74 10.12
C ASN A 447 -1.56 0.70 11.43
N TRP A 448 -2.05 1.42 12.45
CA TRP A 448 -1.35 1.62 13.73
C TRP A 448 -1.02 0.32 14.46
N TRP A 449 -1.81 -0.74 14.26
CA TRP A 449 -1.54 -2.07 14.82
C TRP A 449 -0.17 -2.63 14.44
N LEU A 450 0.37 -2.25 13.28
CA LEU A 450 1.68 -2.72 12.81
C LEU A 450 2.85 -2.14 13.61
N LEU A 451 2.65 -1.06 14.38
CA LEU A 451 3.65 -0.56 15.32
C LEU A 451 3.90 -1.56 16.46
N ILE A 452 2.94 -2.42 16.79
CA ILE A 452 3.13 -3.49 17.79
C ILE A 452 4.00 -4.59 17.20
N ASN A 453 3.65 -5.06 16.01
CA ASN A 453 4.41 -6.06 15.26
C ASN A 453 4.08 -5.97 13.76
N SER A 454 5.10 -5.67 12.96
CA SER A 454 5.01 -5.59 11.49
C SER A 454 5.66 -6.76 10.77
N THR A 455 6.14 -7.78 11.48
CA THR A 455 6.77 -8.97 10.88
C THR A 455 5.73 -9.84 10.21
N ASP A 456 5.73 -9.80 8.87
CA ASP A 456 4.85 -10.54 7.97
C ASP A 456 3.46 -10.84 8.59
N PRO A 457 2.61 -9.81 8.78
CA PRO A 457 1.32 -9.97 9.43
C PRO A 457 0.53 -11.10 8.77
N VAL A 458 -0.05 -11.96 9.59
CA VAL A 458 -0.76 -13.18 9.17
C VAL A 458 0.02 -14.09 8.21
N SER A 459 1.34 -13.99 8.15
CA SER A 459 2.24 -14.72 7.24
C SER A 459 1.85 -14.61 5.77
N GLU A 460 1.35 -13.45 5.35
CA GLU A 460 0.87 -13.21 4.00
C GLU A 460 1.98 -13.30 2.95
N LEU A 461 3.14 -12.68 3.16
CA LEU A 461 4.24 -12.75 2.21
C LEU A 461 4.84 -14.17 2.16
N GLN A 462 4.90 -14.87 3.29
CA GLN A 462 5.30 -16.27 3.29
C GLN A 462 4.33 -17.15 2.48
N TRP A 463 3.02 -16.90 2.62
CA TRP A 463 2.00 -17.55 1.79
C TRP A 463 2.17 -17.22 0.31
N LEU A 464 2.43 -15.96 -0.04
CA LEU A 464 2.65 -15.50 -1.41
C LEU A 464 3.84 -16.21 -2.04
N VAL A 465 4.95 -16.38 -1.31
CA VAL A 465 6.12 -17.16 -1.76
C VAL A 465 5.74 -18.60 -2.09
N TYR A 466 4.92 -19.25 -1.25
CA TYR A 466 4.51 -20.64 -1.49
C TYR A 466 3.59 -20.77 -2.71
N GLU A 467 2.64 -19.86 -2.90
CA GLU A 467 1.77 -19.86 -4.08
C GLU A 467 2.56 -19.61 -5.36
N LEU A 468 3.50 -18.65 -5.35
CA LEU A 468 4.37 -18.37 -6.50
C LEU A 468 5.32 -19.51 -6.81
N GLN A 469 5.86 -20.17 -5.78
CA GLN A 469 6.70 -21.36 -6.00
C GLN A 469 5.89 -22.50 -6.59
N GLY A 470 4.66 -22.72 -6.13
CA GLY A 470 3.73 -23.70 -6.69
C GLY A 470 3.41 -23.40 -8.15
N ALA A 471 3.13 -22.14 -8.47
CA ALA A 471 2.89 -21.68 -9.84
C ALA A 471 4.13 -21.91 -10.73
N GLU A 472 5.33 -21.59 -10.27
CA GLU A 472 6.59 -21.82 -11.00
C GLU A 472 6.80 -23.32 -11.30
N ILE A 473 6.57 -24.20 -10.33
CA ILE A 473 6.68 -25.66 -10.50
C ILE A 473 5.66 -26.19 -11.52
N ASN A 474 4.45 -25.65 -11.50
CA ASN A 474 3.36 -26.04 -12.40
C ASN A 474 3.44 -25.37 -13.78
N GLY A 475 4.43 -24.48 -14.02
CA GLY A 475 4.54 -23.71 -15.25
C GLY A 475 3.39 -22.71 -15.45
N GLU A 476 2.73 -22.30 -14.38
CA GLU A 476 1.65 -21.31 -14.40
C GLU A 476 2.20 -19.89 -14.51
N LYS A 477 1.42 -18.99 -15.12
CA LYS A 477 1.63 -17.55 -15.06
C LYS A 477 0.72 -16.92 -14.01
N VAL A 478 1.20 -15.84 -13.41
CA VAL A 478 0.55 -15.20 -12.26
C VAL A 478 0.29 -13.72 -12.53
N HIS A 479 -0.94 -13.31 -12.27
CA HIS A 479 -1.30 -11.92 -12.02
C HIS A 479 -1.46 -11.68 -10.53
N ILE A 480 -0.95 -10.56 -10.03
CA ILE A 480 -1.16 -10.13 -8.64
C ILE A 480 -2.13 -8.96 -8.65
N ILE A 481 -3.11 -8.98 -7.74
CA ILE A 481 -4.00 -7.85 -7.48
C ILE A 481 -3.90 -7.42 -6.03
N GLY A 482 -4.02 -6.12 -5.78
CA GLY A 482 -4.04 -5.52 -4.45
C GLY A 482 -4.64 -4.13 -4.51
N HIS A 483 -4.69 -3.43 -3.39
CA HIS A 483 -5.17 -2.04 -3.36
C HIS A 483 -4.02 -1.03 -3.34
N ILE A 484 -3.32 -0.88 -2.21
CA ILE A 484 -2.18 0.05 -2.07
C ILE A 484 -1.01 -0.45 -2.93
N PRO A 485 -0.48 0.34 -3.88
CA PRO A 485 0.66 -0.10 -4.67
C PRO A 485 1.93 -0.21 -3.81
N PRO A 486 2.73 -1.28 -3.97
CA PRO A 486 3.81 -1.64 -3.04
C PRO A 486 4.96 -0.62 -3.01
N GLY A 487 5.12 0.16 -4.07
CA GLY A 487 6.09 1.24 -4.16
C GLY A 487 5.65 2.57 -3.54
N HIS A 488 4.36 2.70 -3.20
CA HIS A 488 3.79 3.93 -2.66
C HIS A 488 4.33 4.20 -1.25
N SER A 489 4.37 5.48 -0.86
CA SER A 489 4.83 5.91 0.47
C SER A 489 3.96 5.39 1.61
N ASP A 490 2.72 4.99 1.34
CA ASP A 490 1.85 4.36 2.34
C ASP A 490 2.22 2.90 2.64
N CYS A 491 3.10 2.28 1.86
CA CYS A 491 3.57 0.91 2.11
C CYS A 491 4.86 0.91 2.94
N LEU A 492 4.91 0.18 4.04
CA LEU A 492 6.05 0.10 4.96
C LEU A 492 7.30 -0.38 4.24
N LYS A 493 8.41 0.33 4.47
CA LYS A 493 9.73 0.07 3.84
C LYS A 493 10.15 -1.39 3.87
N VAL A 494 10.06 -2.05 5.03
CA VAL A 494 10.52 -3.43 5.21
C VAL A 494 9.60 -4.44 4.53
N TRP A 495 8.28 -4.24 4.58
CA TRP A 495 7.32 -5.08 3.86
C TRP A 495 7.52 -4.92 2.34
N SER A 496 7.59 -3.68 1.85
CA SER A 496 7.81 -3.36 0.44
C SER A 496 9.11 -3.95 -0.08
N ARG A 497 10.20 -3.89 0.69
CA ARG A 497 11.47 -4.57 0.36
C ARG A 497 11.31 -6.07 0.17
N ASN A 498 10.61 -6.74 1.10
CA ASN A 498 10.36 -8.18 1.00
C ASN A 498 9.52 -8.51 -0.25
N TYR A 499 8.44 -7.78 -0.48
CA TYR A 499 7.64 -7.90 -1.70
C TYR A 499 8.49 -7.72 -2.95
N TYR A 500 9.35 -6.69 -3.00
CA TYR A 500 10.26 -6.43 -4.11
C TYR A 500 11.22 -7.60 -4.39
N HIS A 501 11.75 -8.26 -3.35
CA HIS A 501 12.57 -9.46 -3.48
C HIS A 501 11.77 -10.66 -4.00
N ILE A 502 10.51 -10.82 -3.58
CA ILE A 502 9.60 -11.84 -4.11
C ILE A 502 9.38 -11.64 -5.61
N ILE A 503 9.05 -10.42 -6.04
CA ILE A 503 8.89 -10.08 -7.46
C ILE A 503 10.18 -10.38 -8.24
N ASN A 504 11.34 -10.03 -7.69
CA ASN A 504 12.63 -10.34 -8.29
C ASN A 504 12.88 -11.85 -8.44
N ARG A 505 12.54 -12.65 -7.43
CA ARG A 505 12.74 -14.10 -7.44
C ARG A 505 11.83 -14.79 -8.47
N TYR A 506 10.59 -14.31 -8.61
CA TYR A 506 9.57 -14.94 -9.46
C TYR A 506 9.28 -14.16 -10.75
N GLU A 507 10.25 -13.39 -11.26
CA GLU A 507 10.10 -12.55 -12.46
C GLU A 507 9.67 -13.30 -13.74
N SER A 508 9.94 -14.62 -13.81
CA SER A 508 9.53 -15.44 -14.96
C SER A 508 8.10 -16.00 -14.85
N THR A 509 7.52 -15.91 -13.65
CA THR A 509 6.21 -16.46 -13.27
C THR A 509 5.15 -15.36 -13.22
N ILE A 510 5.51 -14.19 -12.68
CA ILE A 510 4.62 -13.03 -12.55
C ILE A 510 4.63 -12.24 -13.85
N THR A 511 3.46 -12.02 -14.46
CA THR A 511 3.35 -11.39 -15.79
C THR A 511 2.67 -10.03 -15.77
N ALA A 512 1.91 -9.71 -14.73
CA ALA A 512 1.35 -8.38 -14.47
C ALA A 512 0.94 -8.23 -13.00
N GLN A 513 0.84 -6.98 -12.53
CA GLN A 513 0.31 -6.64 -11.21
C GLN A 513 -0.66 -5.46 -11.34
N PHE A 514 -1.73 -5.43 -10.54
CA PHE A 514 -2.81 -4.43 -10.64
C PHE A 514 -3.20 -3.89 -9.26
N PHE A 515 -3.19 -2.57 -9.12
CA PHE A 515 -3.43 -1.83 -7.88
C PHE A 515 -4.37 -0.62 -8.10
N GLY A 516 -4.76 0.06 -7.03
CA GLY A 516 -5.59 1.28 -7.04
C GLY A 516 -5.05 2.32 -6.06
N HIS A 517 -5.89 2.81 -5.16
CA HIS A 517 -5.55 3.62 -3.97
C HIS A 517 -5.12 5.06 -4.26
N THR A 518 -4.25 5.28 -5.24
CA THR A 518 -3.71 6.62 -5.49
C THR A 518 -4.68 7.52 -6.24
N HIS A 519 -5.76 6.93 -6.79
CA HIS A 519 -6.79 7.57 -7.62
C HIS A 519 -6.34 8.04 -9.01
N TYR A 520 -5.04 8.17 -9.23
CA TYR A 520 -4.45 8.63 -10.49
C TYR A 520 -4.22 7.49 -11.49
N ASP A 521 -4.04 7.85 -12.76
CA ASP A 521 -3.64 6.89 -13.80
C ASP A 521 -2.10 6.80 -13.87
N GLU A 522 -1.52 5.78 -13.24
CA GLU A 522 -0.06 5.63 -13.14
C GLU A 522 0.40 4.15 -13.13
N PHE A 523 1.70 3.93 -12.94
CA PHE A 523 2.32 2.61 -12.89
C PHE A 523 3.61 2.63 -12.06
N GLN A 524 4.12 1.45 -11.68
CA GLN A 524 5.39 1.30 -10.97
C GLN A 524 6.25 0.22 -11.64
N ILE A 525 7.53 0.53 -11.87
CA ILE A 525 8.51 -0.40 -12.45
C ILE A 525 9.37 -1.03 -11.37
N PHE A 526 9.61 -2.33 -11.53
CA PHE A 526 10.53 -3.12 -10.72
C PHE A 526 11.79 -3.42 -11.51
N TYR A 527 12.93 -3.25 -10.86
CA TYR A 527 14.27 -3.48 -11.40
C TYR A 527 14.97 -4.64 -10.69
N ASP A 528 15.93 -5.25 -11.37
CA ASP A 528 16.81 -6.28 -10.82
C ASP A 528 17.56 -5.78 -9.57
N THR A 529 17.60 -6.58 -8.50
CA THR A 529 18.20 -6.17 -7.22
C THR A 529 19.73 -6.04 -7.26
N LEU A 530 20.41 -6.57 -8.28
CA LEU A 530 21.87 -6.52 -8.37
C LEU A 530 22.39 -5.13 -8.73
N ASP A 531 21.75 -4.47 -9.71
CA ASP A 531 22.21 -3.21 -10.26
C ASP A 531 21.12 -2.13 -10.38
N LEU A 532 19.86 -2.48 -10.11
CA LEU A 532 18.68 -1.62 -10.31
C LEU A 532 18.60 -1.05 -11.74
N GLY A 533 19.20 -1.73 -12.72
CA GLY A 533 19.31 -1.26 -14.10
C GLY A 533 18.34 -1.94 -15.07
N ARG A 534 17.96 -3.20 -14.82
CA ARG A 534 17.08 -3.97 -15.71
C ARG A 534 15.64 -4.01 -15.19
N ALA A 535 14.72 -3.38 -15.90
CA ALA A 535 13.28 -3.52 -15.64
C ALA A 535 12.80 -4.97 -15.86
N LEU A 536 12.09 -5.54 -14.89
CA LEU A 536 11.68 -6.95 -14.88
C LEU A 536 10.19 -7.19 -14.58
N SER A 537 9.49 -6.21 -14.01
CA SER A 537 8.05 -6.31 -13.76
C SER A 537 7.40 -4.93 -13.76
N ILE A 538 6.08 -4.92 -13.91
CA ILE A 538 5.25 -3.72 -13.88
C ILE A 538 4.03 -3.94 -12.98
N ALA A 539 3.72 -2.93 -12.19
CA ALA A 539 2.46 -2.77 -11.48
C ALA A 539 1.67 -1.63 -12.12
N TYR A 540 0.49 -1.94 -12.63
CA TYR A 540 -0.46 -0.95 -13.13
C TYR A 540 -1.28 -0.42 -11.97
N VAL A 541 -1.37 0.90 -11.81
CA VAL A 541 -2.21 1.55 -10.80
C VAL A 541 -3.41 2.13 -11.52
N GLY A 542 -4.58 1.51 -11.35
CA GLY A 542 -5.84 1.88 -11.97
C GLY A 542 -6.35 3.21 -11.44
N PRO A 543 -6.91 4.10 -12.29
CA PRO A 543 -7.49 5.34 -11.80
C PRO A 543 -8.77 5.08 -11.01
N SER A 544 -9.13 6.03 -10.13
CA SER A 544 -10.37 5.94 -9.36
C SER A 544 -11.61 6.22 -10.20
N VAL A 545 -12.73 5.64 -9.78
CA VAL A 545 -14.06 6.10 -10.18
C VAL A 545 -14.41 7.40 -9.45
N SER A 546 -13.99 7.58 -8.19
CA SER A 546 -14.23 8.80 -7.45
C SER A 546 -13.57 10.02 -8.11
N PRO A 547 -14.27 11.18 -8.17
CA PRO A 547 -13.64 12.43 -8.55
C PRO A 547 -12.71 12.97 -7.46
N TYR A 548 -12.75 12.42 -6.24
CA TYR A 548 -11.98 12.85 -5.07
C TYR A 548 -10.46 12.78 -5.34
N TYR A 549 -9.74 13.88 -5.40
CA TYR A 549 -10.27 15.20 -5.74
C TYR A 549 -9.49 15.76 -6.94
N ASP A 550 -10.03 16.79 -7.59
CA ASP A 550 -9.54 17.38 -8.84
C ASP A 550 -9.53 16.41 -10.03
N LEU A 551 -10.31 15.31 -9.99
CA LEU A 551 -10.30 14.27 -11.02
C LEU A 551 -11.66 14.17 -11.74
N ASN A 552 -11.61 13.74 -13.02
CA ASN A 552 -12.77 13.13 -13.63
C ASN A 552 -12.99 11.72 -13.06
N PRO A 553 -14.23 11.20 -13.02
CA PRO A 553 -14.46 9.77 -12.84
C PRO A 553 -13.88 8.93 -13.98
N GLY A 554 -13.28 7.78 -13.68
CA GLY A 554 -12.67 6.90 -14.69
C GLY A 554 -12.66 5.41 -14.33
N TYR A 555 -12.48 4.56 -15.34
CA TYR A 555 -12.22 3.13 -15.20
C TYR A 555 -11.24 2.65 -16.30
N ARG A 556 -10.71 1.42 -16.16
CA ARG A 556 -9.69 0.87 -17.07
C ARG A 556 -10.14 -0.44 -17.70
N ILE A 557 -9.84 -0.64 -18.99
CA ILE A 557 -9.92 -1.92 -19.69
C ILE A 557 -8.51 -2.36 -20.07
N TYR A 558 -8.12 -3.59 -19.73
CA TYR A 558 -6.89 -4.21 -20.22
C TYR A 558 -7.20 -5.25 -21.30
N TYR A 559 -6.30 -5.37 -22.26
CA TYR A 559 -6.24 -6.49 -23.18
C TYR A 559 -5.08 -7.38 -22.75
N VAL A 560 -5.37 -8.61 -22.34
CA VAL A 560 -4.38 -9.58 -21.84
C VAL A 560 -4.23 -10.71 -22.85
N ASP A 561 -3.02 -11.24 -22.99
CA ASP A 561 -2.73 -12.39 -23.84
C ASP A 561 -3.57 -13.63 -23.43
N GLY A 562 -4.43 -14.08 -24.33
CA GLY A 562 -5.53 -15.00 -24.06
C GLY A 562 -5.16 -16.48 -24.20
N ASP A 563 -6.15 -17.32 -24.46
CA ASP A 563 -5.97 -18.77 -24.51
C ASP A 563 -5.39 -19.24 -25.85
N HIS A 564 -4.09 -19.58 -25.84
CA HIS A 564 -3.40 -20.24 -26.95
C HIS A 564 -2.11 -20.95 -26.49
N PRO A 565 -1.50 -21.85 -27.28
CA PRO A 565 -0.39 -22.71 -26.85
C PRO A 565 0.90 -21.98 -26.42
N LYS A 566 1.03 -20.70 -26.74
CA LYS A 566 2.23 -19.88 -26.43
C LYS A 566 1.88 -18.66 -25.58
N THR A 567 0.77 -18.73 -24.84
CA THR A 567 0.29 -17.59 -24.05
C THR A 567 1.32 -17.13 -23.04
N THR A 568 1.57 -15.83 -23.05
CA THR A 568 2.44 -15.14 -22.10
C THR A 568 1.66 -14.66 -20.88
N ARG A 569 0.33 -14.56 -20.98
CA ARG A 569 -0.54 -13.87 -20.00
C ARG A 569 -0.06 -12.47 -19.66
N MET A 570 0.63 -11.78 -20.56
CA MET A 570 1.04 -10.39 -20.36
C MET A 570 -0.05 -9.42 -20.83
N VAL A 571 -0.01 -8.18 -20.33
CA VAL A 571 -0.86 -7.11 -20.85
C VAL A 571 -0.34 -6.70 -22.22
N ILE A 572 -1.23 -6.70 -23.21
CA ILE A 572 -0.97 -6.34 -24.61
C ILE A 572 -1.16 -4.84 -24.81
N ASP A 573 -2.27 -4.30 -24.32
CA ASP A 573 -2.58 -2.87 -24.30
C ASP A 573 -3.56 -2.58 -23.17
N HIS A 574 -3.77 -1.30 -22.84
CA HIS A 574 -4.88 -0.89 -22.00
C HIS A 574 -5.53 0.39 -22.51
N GLU A 575 -6.79 0.59 -22.13
CA GLU A 575 -7.58 1.78 -22.38
C GLU A 575 -8.07 2.36 -21.06
N SER A 576 -7.95 3.68 -20.90
CA SER A 576 -8.59 4.41 -19.81
C SER A 576 -9.83 5.11 -20.36
N TRP A 577 -10.95 4.95 -19.67
CA TRP A 577 -12.24 5.53 -20.00
C TRP A 577 -12.62 6.54 -18.92
N VAL A 578 -13.14 7.69 -19.31
CA VAL A 578 -13.45 8.79 -18.38
C VAL A 578 -14.78 9.44 -18.71
N MET A 579 -15.40 10.05 -17.70
CA MET A 579 -16.54 10.95 -17.86
C MET A 579 -16.08 12.38 -17.56
N ASN A 580 -16.25 13.29 -18.52
CA ASN A 580 -15.98 14.71 -18.26
C ASN A 580 -17.03 15.26 -17.31
N LEU A 581 -16.67 15.42 -16.04
CA LEU A 581 -17.59 15.79 -14.98
C LEU A 581 -18.13 17.22 -15.15
N LYS A 582 -17.34 18.11 -15.75
CA LYS A 582 -17.77 19.48 -16.04
C LYS A 582 -18.91 19.49 -17.05
N GLU A 583 -18.77 18.71 -18.12
CA GLU A 583 -19.77 18.60 -19.18
C GLU A 583 -21.01 17.84 -18.69
N ALA A 584 -20.82 16.76 -17.92
CA ALA A 584 -21.91 16.02 -17.32
C ALA A 584 -22.81 16.92 -16.45
N ASN A 585 -22.20 17.77 -15.61
CA ASN A 585 -22.93 18.72 -14.77
C ASN A 585 -23.55 19.88 -15.56
N LEU A 586 -22.95 20.29 -16.68
CA LEU A 586 -23.47 21.38 -17.52
C LEU A 586 -24.69 20.95 -18.35
N TYR A 587 -24.64 19.75 -18.93
CA TYR A 587 -25.67 19.25 -19.86
C TYR A 587 -26.65 18.28 -19.22
N ASP A 588 -26.44 17.91 -17.95
CA ASP A 588 -27.16 16.85 -17.23
C ASP A 588 -27.18 15.51 -18.00
N TYR A 589 -26.10 15.25 -18.73
CA TYR A 589 -25.96 14.06 -19.57
C TYR A 589 -24.51 13.54 -19.50
N PRO A 590 -24.22 12.58 -18.63
CA PRO A 590 -22.87 12.05 -18.47
C PRO A 590 -22.45 11.19 -19.67
N ILE A 591 -21.37 11.59 -20.33
CA ILE A 591 -20.79 10.86 -21.48
C ILE A 591 -19.47 10.23 -21.06
N TRP A 592 -19.44 8.91 -21.02
CA TRP A 592 -18.23 8.11 -20.87
C TRP A 592 -17.58 7.90 -22.24
N HIS A 593 -16.29 8.16 -22.34
CA HIS A 593 -15.54 8.00 -23.58
C HIS A 593 -14.14 7.48 -23.30
N LYS A 594 -13.57 6.78 -24.29
CA LYS A 594 -12.17 6.38 -24.25
C LYS A 594 -11.27 7.62 -24.28
N LEU A 595 -10.47 7.79 -23.22
CA LEU A 595 -9.50 8.87 -23.15
C LEU A 595 -8.27 8.56 -24.01
N TYR A 596 -7.74 7.35 -23.92
CA TYR A 596 -6.59 6.89 -24.70
C TYR A 596 -6.44 5.35 -24.69
N SER A 597 -5.62 4.84 -25.61
CA SER A 597 -4.94 3.53 -25.48
C SER A 597 -3.46 3.78 -25.26
N ALA A 598 -2.81 3.01 -24.36
CA ALA A 598 -1.42 3.26 -23.98
C ALA A 598 -0.44 3.12 -25.15
N ARG A 599 -0.51 2.01 -25.90
CA ARG A 599 0.38 1.82 -27.05
C ARG A 599 0.23 2.92 -28.08
N GLN A 600 -1.00 3.36 -28.35
CA GLN A 600 -1.27 4.42 -29.31
C GLN A 600 -0.77 5.78 -28.81
N ALA A 601 -1.10 6.17 -27.58
CA ALA A 601 -0.79 7.50 -27.05
C ALA A 601 0.73 7.71 -26.87
N TYR A 602 1.43 6.69 -26.38
CA TYR A 602 2.85 6.76 -26.07
C TYR A 602 3.75 6.16 -27.16
N GLN A 603 3.16 5.75 -28.29
CA GLN A 603 3.87 5.15 -29.43
C GLN A 603 4.74 3.96 -29.02
N MET A 604 4.18 3.07 -28.19
CA MET A 604 4.88 1.92 -27.64
C MET A 604 4.63 0.66 -28.50
N ALA A 605 5.71 -0.01 -28.89
CA ALA A 605 5.63 -1.24 -29.67
C ALA A 605 5.03 -2.40 -28.86
N SER A 606 5.28 -2.45 -27.55
CA SER A 606 4.68 -3.37 -26.60
C SER A 606 4.62 -2.73 -25.21
N LEU A 607 4.00 -3.41 -24.25
CA LEU A 607 3.92 -2.99 -22.85
C LEU A 607 4.82 -3.83 -21.94
N LEU A 608 5.99 -4.27 -22.45
CA LEU A 608 6.96 -4.99 -21.62
C LEU A 608 7.60 -4.02 -20.60
N PRO A 609 8.12 -4.51 -19.45
CA PRO A 609 8.72 -3.64 -18.44
C PRO A 609 9.79 -2.67 -18.99
N LYS A 610 10.61 -3.13 -19.94
CA LYS A 610 11.63 -2.30 -20.62
C LYS A 610 11.04 -1.15 -21.45
N ASP A 611 9.83 -1.31 -21.99
CA ASP A 611 9.19 -0.31 -22.84
C ASP A 611 8.63 0.81 -21.98
N TRP A 612 8.09 0.47 -20.80
CA TRP A 612 7.67 1.43 -19.79
C TRP A 612 8.85 2.18 -19.17
N ASP A 613 9.96 1.50 -18.86
CA ASP A 613 11.20 2.16 -18.41
C ASP A 613 11.72 3.14 -19.48
N SER A 614 11.69 2.73 -20.76
CA SER A 614 12.03 3.61 -21.88
C SER A 614 11.09 4.81 -22.01
N LEU A 615 9.79 4.65 -21.70
CA LEU A 615 8.84 5.75 -21.67
C LEU A 615 9.20 6.78 -20.58
N ILE A 616 9.60 6.34 -19.39
CA ILE A 616 10.07 7.22 -18.31
C ILE A 616 11.28 8.04 -18.79
N ASP A 617 12.25 7.38 -19.43
CA ASP A 617 13.41 8.06 -19.99
C ASP A 617 13.03 9.08 -21.09
N LYS A 618 12.08 8.75 -21.98
CA LYS A 618 11.57 9.70 -22.98
C LYS A 618 10.89 10.90 -22.32
N MET A 619 9.99 10.68 -21.37
CA MET A 619 9.32 11.76 -20.62
C MET A 619 10.30 12.63 -19.83
N THR A 620 11.46 12.10 -19.46
CA THR A 620 12.54 12.87 -18.83
C THR A 620 13.19 13.86 -19.81
N ASN A 621 13.27 13.53 -21.11
CA ASN A 621 13.94 14.38 -22.11
C ASN A 621 12.95 15.16 -23.00
N GLU A 622 11.67 14.76 -23.03
CA GLU A 622 10.64 15.31 -23.91
C GLU A 622 9.46 15.88 -23.08
N PRO A 623 9.45 17.18 -22.76
CA PRO A 623 8.41 17.80 -21.93
C PRO A 623 6.99 17.59 -22.46
N ALA A 624 6.79 17.65 -23.79
CA ALA A 624 5.48 17.45 -24.40
C ALA A 624 4.90 16.03 -24.15
N LEU A 625 5.76 15.01 -24.11
CA LEU A 625 5.34 13.64 -23.78
C LEU A 625 4.98 13.51 -22.30
N PHE A 626 5.74 14.18 -21.43
CA PHE A 626 5.38 14.28 -20.01
C PHE A 626 4.05 15.02 -19.81
N ASP A 627 3.80 16.12 -20.52
CA ASP A 627 2.53 16.86 -20.43
C ASP A 627 1.33 16.00 -20.88
N LEU A 628 1.53 15.16 -21.90
CA LEU A 628 0.53 14.17 -22.31
C LEU A 628 0.27 13.13 -21.21
N TYR A 629 1.33 12.58 -20.60
CA TYR A 629 1.21 11.68 -19.46
C TYR A 629 0.51 12.36 -18.28
N TYR A 630 0.89 13.59 -17.94
CA TYR A 630 0.31 14.35 -16.83
C TYR A 630 -1.17 14.66 -17.04
N LYS A 631 -1.58 14.89 -18.29
CA LYS A 631 -3.00 14.97 -18.67
C LYS A 631 -3.71 13.64 -18.40
N HIS A 632 -3.11 12.50 -18.75
CA HIS A 632 -3.69 11.17 -18.49
C HIS A 632 -3.73 10.82 -17.00
N TYR A 633 -2.68 11.13 -16.25
CA TYR A 633 -2.56 10.97 -14.80
C TYR A 633 -3.76 11.58 -14.06
N TYR A 634 -4.16 12.80 -14.43
CA TYR A 634 -5.33 13.52 -13.90
C TYR A 634 -6.65 13.16 -14.61
N LYS A 635 -6.72 12.08 -15.39
CA LYS A 635 -7.91 11.67 -16.16
C LYS A 635 -8.47 12.79 -17.05
N ASN A 636 -7.58 13.61 -17.61
CA ASN A 636 -7.89 14.83 -18.34
C ASN A 636 -8.83 15.79 -17.60
N SER A 637 -8.68 15.88 -16.28
CA SER A 637 -9.40 16.84 -15.47
C SER A 637 -9.08 18.28 -15.92
N PRO A 638 -10.11 19.15 -16.05
CA PRO A 638 -9.93 20.55 -16.39
C PRO A 638 -9.45 21.39 -15.21
N VAL A 639 -9.51 20.87 -13.98
CA VAL A 639 -9.04 21.54 -12.77
C VAL A 639 -7.68 21.01 -12.27
N ARG A 640 -7.02 20.15 -13.06
CA ARG A 640 -5.70 19.64 -12.71
C ARG A 640 -4.74 20.80 -12.37
N PRO A 641 -3.93 20.66 -11.30
CA PRO A 641 -2.98 21.70 -10.93
C PRO A 641 -1.87 21.84 -11.98
N ALA A 642 -1.12 22.94 -11.90
CA ALA A 642 0.09 23.11 -12.68
C ALA A 642 1.22 22.23 -12.10
N CYS A 643 2.01 21.59 -12.97
CA CYS A 643 3.16 20.79 -12.58
C CYS A 643 4.46 21.53 -12.91
N ASN A 644 5.21 21.93 -11.89
CA ASN A 644 6.55 22.49 -12.04
C ASN A 644 7.61 21.36 -12.13
N ASP A 645 8.88 21.74 -12.26
CA ASP A 645 9.98 20.78 -12.39
C ASP A 645 10.10 19.81 -11.19
N GLU A 646 9.80 20.28 -9.97
CA GLU A 646 9.82 19.43 -8.77
C GLU A 646 8.67 18.40 -8.79
N CYS A 647 7.47 18.83 -9.22
CA CYS A 647 6.34 17.94 -9.46
C CYS A 647 6.68 16.89 -10.53
N ARG A 648 7.27 17.31 -11.65
CA ARG A 648 7.68 16.41 -12.74
C ARG A 648 8.73 15.41 -12.27
N LYS A 649 9.75 15.87 -11.56
CA LYS A 649 10.79 15.04 -10.97
C LYS A 649 10.18 14.00 -10.03
N ARG A 650 9.30 14.41 -9.11
CA ARG A 650 8.60 13.52 -8.20
C ARG A 650 7.81 12.44 -8.95
N LEU A 651 6.93 12.82 -9.88
CA LEU A 651 6.11 11.86 -10.61
C LEU A 651 6.95 10.85 -11.41
N LEU A 652 8.00 11.30 -12.10
CA LEU A 652 8.90 10.39 -12.82
C LEU A 652 9.68 9.46 -11.88
N CYS A 653 9.99 9.93 -10.66
CA CYS A 653 10.60 9.09 -9.63
C CYS A 653 9.61 8.03 -9.11
N ASP A 654 8.37 8.42 -8.85
CA ASP A 654 7.32 7.54 -8.35
C ASP A 654 7.07 6.38 -9.35
N LEU A 655 7.11 6.66 -10.66
CA LEU A 655 7.02 5.63 -11.72
C LEU A 655 8.14 4.58 -11.70
N ARG A 656 9.36 4.96 -11.29
CA ARG A 656 10.51 4.04 -11.13
C ARG A 656 10.52 3.33 -9.78
N SER A 657 9.61 3.69 -8.88
CA SER A 657 9.67 3.28 -7.48
C SER A 657 8.75 2.10 -7.23
N GLY A 658 9.13 0.88 -7.65
CA GLY A 658 8.44 -0.36 -7.24
C GLY A 658 8.69 -0.77 -5.77
N ARG A 659 9.56 -0.05 -5.06
CA ARG A 659 9.89 -0.23 -3.63
C ARG A 659 9.72 1.10 -2.89
N SER A 660 8.94 1.10 -1.82
CA SER A 660 8.64 2.30 -1.03
C SER A 660 9.86 2.79 -0.25
N HIS A 661 9.87 4.09 0.05
CA HIS A 661 10.90 4.77 0.85
C HIS A 661 12.34 4.52 0.40
N ASP A 662 12.55 4.33 -0.92
CA ASP A 662 13.86 4.09 -1.50
C ASP A 662 14.12 4.89 -2.79
N ARG A 663 13.50 6.07 -2.85
CA ARG A 663 13.65 7.00 -3.96
C ARG A 663 15.11 7.36 -4.24
N LYS A 664 15.94 7.45 -3.18
CA LYS A 664 17.37 7.75 -3.29
C LYS A 664 18.11 6.74 -4.15
N ALA A 665 17.80 5.44 -4.07
CA ALA A 665 18.48 4.43 -4.88
C ALA A 665 17.88 4.33 -6.29
N LEU A 666 16.54 4.34 -6.40
CA LEU A 666 15.84 4.06 -7.66
C LEU A 666 15.82 5.25 -8.63
N CYS A 667 16.01 6.47 -8.11
CA CYS A 667 15.80 7.69 -8.89
C CYS A 667 17.05 8.57 -9.03
N GLN A 668 18.17 8.25 -8.40
CA GLN A 668 19.38 9.09 -8.38
C GLN A 668 19.83 9.54 -9.78
N SER A 669 19.85 8.63 -10.75
CA SER A 669 20.27 8.91 -12.13
C SER A 669 19.25 9.77 -12.89
N LEU A 670 17.96 9.62 -12.62
CA LEU A 670 16.89 10.41 -13.21
C LEU A 670 16.91 11.83 -12.65
N GLU A 671 17.01 11.97 -11.33
CA GLU A 671 17.10 13.26 -10.65
C GLU A 671 18.32 14.06 -11.12
N ALA A 672 19.48 13.42 -11.25
CA ALA A 672 20.69 14.06 -11.74
C ALA A 672 20.55 14.59 -13.18
N ARG A 673 19.81 13.89 -14.06
CA ARG A 673 19.57 14.35 -15.45
C ARG A 673 18.67 15.59 -15.48
N ILE A 674 17.56 15.56 -14.75
CA ILE A 674 16.61 16.69 -14.67
C ILE A 674 17.28 17.94 -14.06
N ASP A 675 18.08 17.76 -13.00
CA ASP A 675 18.79 18.87 -12.35
C ASP A 675 19.83 19.54 -13.26
N VAL A 676 20.41 18.79 -14.21
CA VAL A 676 21.34 19.33 -15.22
C VAL A 676 20.63 20.16 -16.28
N GLU A 677 19.43 19.76 -16.70
CA GLU A 677 18.62 20.47 -17.69
C GLU A 677 18.00 21.76 -17.13
N THR A 678 17.51 21.73 -15.89
CA THR A 678 16.73 22.83 -15.28
C THR A 678 17.59 23.99 -14.76
N ARG A 679 18.94 23.91 -14.83
CA ARG A 679 19.88 24.95 -14.34
C ARG A 679 19.65 25.41 -12.89
N THR A 680 18.94 24.66 -12.06
CA THR A 680 18.64 25.02 -10.65
C THR A 680 19.71 24.57 -9.65
N GLY A 681 20.82 23.99 -10.11
CA GLY A 681 21.96 23.67 -9.26
C GLY A 681 22.96 24.83 -9.12
N TRP A 682 22.84 25.68 -8.11
CA TRP A 682 23.97 26.48 -7.60
C TRP A 682 25.20 25.60 -7.30
N ARG A 683 24.94 24.33 -6.92
CA ARG A 683 25.95 23.26 -6.83
C ARG A 683 26.59 22.92 -8.18
N ALA A 684 25.82 22.82 -9.28
CA ALA A 684 26.36 22.58 -10.62
C ALA A 684 27.24 23.75 -11.11
N TRP A 685 26.93 24.99 -10.69
CA TRP A 685 27.79 26.15 -10.93
C TRP A 685 29.10 26.08 -10.12
N ILE A 686 29.05 25.67 -8.85
CA ILE A 686 30.26 25.46 -8.02
C ILE A 686 31.13 24.32 -8.54
N TYR A 687 30.53 23.20 -8.96
CA TYR A 687 31.27 22.08 -9.55
C TYR A 687 31.91 22.47 -10.89
N LYS A 688 31.24 23.29 -11.72
CA LYS A 688 31.86 23.88 -12.91
C LYS A 688 32.95 24.91 -12.56
N GLY A 689 32.77 25.73 -11.53
CA GLY A 689 33.75 26.70 -11.06
C GLY A 689 35.02 26.07 -10.47
N LEU A 690 34.89 24.93 -9.78
CA LEU A 690 36.00 24.14 -9.25
C LEU A 690 36.68 23.28 -10.33
N ALA A 691 35.92 22.76 -11.30
CA ALA A 691 36.49 22.03 -12.44
C ALA A 691 37.24 22.95 -13.41
N LEU A 692 36.79 24.20 -13.57
CA LEU A 692 37.47 25.21 -14.41
C LEU A 692 38.69 25.84 -13.72
N SER A 693 38.72 25.95 -12.39
CA SER A 693 39.91 26.41 -11.66
C SER A 693 41.01 25.34 -11.55
N GLY A 694 40.64 24.05 -11.55
CA GLY A 694 41.60 22.94 -11.63
C GLY A 694 42.26 22.76 -13.00
N PHE A 695 41.65 23.27 -14.08
CA PHE A 695 42.21 23.18 -15.44
C PHE A 695 43.21 24.29 -15.75
N PHE A 696 43.07 25.48 -15.15
CA PHE A 696 44.04 26.58 -15.32
C PHE A 696 45.30 26.44 -14.46
N ALA A 697 45.26 25.68 -13.36
CA ALA A 697 46.43 25.44 -12.51
C ALA A 697 47.42 24.39 -13.06
N LYS A 698 47.07 23.67 -14.14
CA LYS A 698 47.94 22.66 -14.80
C LYS A 698 48.62 23.14 -16.09
N HIS A 699 48.42 24.40 -16.50
CA HIS A 699 49.07 24.98 -17.69
C HIS A 699 50.03 26.14 -17.38
N VAL A 700 50.44 26.31 -16.11
CA VAL A 700 51.52 27.23 -15.69
C VAL A 700 52.68 26.49 -14.98
N ALA A 701 52.68 25.15 -15.01
CA ALA A 701 53.78 24.33 -14.52
C ALA A 701 54.01 23.10 -15.41
N SER A 702 54.50 23.35 -16.63
CA SER A 702 55.38 22.45 -17.38
C SER A 702 56.14 23.25 -18.43
#